data_AF-A0A840QTG0-F1
#
_entry.id   AF-A0A840QTG0-F1
#
_cell.length_a   1.000
_cell.length_b   1.000
_cell.length_c   1.000
_cell.angle_alpha   90.00
_cell.angle_beta   90.00
_cell.angle_gamma   90.00
#
_symmetry.space_group_name_H-M   'P 1'
#
loop_
_entity.id
_entity.type
_entity.pdbx_description
1 polymer ?
#
loop_
_entity_poly.entity_id
_entity_poly.type
_entity_poly.pdbx_seq_one_letter_code
_entity_poly.pdbx_strand_id
1 'polypeptide(L)'
;MQKPPDRSYILIAFIFIALIIPTLFVSADDTETDRFLVMFHEEPDETIFHELDAVVHSELSSINTLVVSMTASAADQVAQIDDVTTVERDESLKVSENWSDWGVERIQAHHAWEHDLRGEGIDVAVIDTGISTEHPDIDIEKGISVVDYTEDYNDDHGHGSHVAGVIAGNRGEGMRGIAPEASIYAIKALDDDGDGFYSHIIEGIEWAVEQEVDVINLSVGGNMTSNSFQAAIEAAAEEGSLLVAAGGNDGHETALGDTVEYPAAYEDVIAVASIGQTSERSPFSAHGPEIEVAAPGEHIHSIDKGTGYKTTSGTSLAAPHVTGMLAILQEAHPLKERDEIRALLHDYAVHPDGDTRDDELGYGVIEFPETIELGAQPLVKVENVTVTVDTNPSGEENKSDGETEDGKTNKYEVTIEWDDPNDNEVAGYYIYRDGEEVANIKDPSYSERVESGTYQYEVAAYSDKDVVSEKVLAEEEAIVYDYANGEHIAKQFIDVDLDDWYVSELAPLVDAGTITGYEDETFRPHESMTRAEAAVTLMRDKHGDIDPRATSFDDVADTHYASGWIEAAFDEEVITGYEDETFRPDEEIRRGEFAVLLMRFFELEEVTSAEQHSFTDVDGDEFYAGAVAMLTAYGYAEGYEDDTYRPERSVSRSELSALFSRMTSEKTE
;
A
#
# COMPACT_ATOMS: atom_id res chain seq x y z
N MET A 1 55.95 61.87 56.11
CA MET A 1 56.05 63.15 55.38
C MET A 1 54.93 63.18 54.33
N GLN A 2 54.30 64.26 53.88
CA GLN A 2 54.03 65.64 54.32
C GLN A 2 53.21 66.26 53.13
N LYS A 3 52.18 67.08 53.40
CA LYS A 3 51.14 67.59 52.44
C LYS A 3 51.55 68.91 51.73
N PRO A 4 50.74 69.51 50.82
CA PRO A 4 49.71 69.01 49.89
C PRO A 4 50.14 69.34 48.41
N PRO A 5 49.57 70.20 47.50
CA PRO A 5 48.30 70.97 47.40
C PRO A 5 47.43 70.77 46.11
N ASP A 6 46.15 70.44 46.30
CA ASP A 6 44.91 71.04 45.75
C ASP A 6 44.91 71.94 44.47
N ARG A 7 43.96 71.70 43.52
CA ARG A 7 43.26 72.72 42.68
C ARG A 7 42.14 72.18 41.75
N SER A 8 41.12 73.02 41.51
CA SER A 8 39.97 72.75 40.63
C SER A 8 40.02 73.52 39.29
N TYR A 9 39.52 72.90 38.21
CA TYR A 9 39.12 73.54 36.94
C TYR A 9 37.81 72.88 36.48
N ILE A 10 36.69 73.59 36.27
CA ILE A 10 36.39 74.64 35.28
C ILE A 10 36.23 74.05 33.87
N LEU A 11 34.97 73.95 33.45
CA LEU A 11 34.47 73.53 32.14
C LEU A 11 34.08 74.78 31.33
N ILE A 12 34.47 74.86 30.06
CA ILE A 12 33.81 75.62 28.98
C ILE A 12 34.45 75.25 27.63
N ALA A 13 33.66 75.27 26.56
CA ALA A 13 34.04 74.83 25.21
C ALA A 13 34.93 75.82 24.43
N PHE A 14 35.42 75.42 23.25
CA PHE A 14 35.00 76.07 22.00
C PHE A 14 35.31 75.22 20.74
N ILE A 15 34.24 74.86 20.02
CA ILE A 15 34.08 74.60 18.57
C ILE A 15 35.28 74.13 17.74
N PHE A 16 35.09 73.02 17.02
CA PHE A 16 35.50 72.91 15.61
C PHE A 16 34.27 72.58 14.75
N ILE A 17 34.21 73.12 13.52
CA ILE A 17 33.06 72.94 12.62
C ILE A 17 33.30 71.74 11.71
N ALA A 18 32.30 70.87 11.60
CA ALA A 18 32.15 69.92 10.49
C ALA A 18 30.78 70.16 9.85
N LEU A 19 30.72 70.19 8.52
CA LEU A 19 29.43 70.18 7.82
C LEU A 19 28.81 68.79 7.97
N ILE A 20 27.62 68.74 8.55
CA ILE A 20 26.69 67.64 8.33
C ILE A 20 25.63 68.17 7.37
N ILE A 21 25.70 67.72 6.12
CA ILE A 21 24.59 67.86 5.18
C ILE A 21 23.56 66.81 5.62
N PRO A 22 22.30 67.17 5.92
CA PRO A 22 21.27 66.17 6.14
C PRO A 22 21.05 65.41 4.84
N THR A 23 21.40 64.12 4.83
CA THR A 23 21.06 63.22 3.72
C THR A 23 19.57 62.93 3.79
N LEU A 24 18.80 63.57 2.91
CA LEU A 24 17.43 63.15 2.60
C LEU A 24 17.47 61.70 2.10
N PHE A 25 16.99 60.77 2.93
CA PHE A 25 16.57 59.46 2.46
C PHE A 25 15.21 59.62 1.80
N VAL A 26 15.21 59.79 0.48
CA VAL A 26 14.03 59.53 -0.34
C VAL A 26 13.97 58.02 -0.55
N SER A 27 12.93 57.37 -0.05
CA SER A 27 12.66 55.96 -0.38
C SER A 27 12.27 55.86 -1.86
N ALA A 28 12.67 54.78 -2.53
CA ALA A 28 12.55 54.67 -3.98
C ALA A 28 11.23 54.01 -4.47
N ASP A 29 10.36 53.57 -3.54
CA ASP A 29 9.12 52.82 -3.83
C ASP A 29 7.82 53.59 -3.46
N ASP A 30 7.91 54.80 -2.88
CA ASP A 30 6.74 55.58 -2.44
C ASP A 30 6.06 56.30 -3.63
N THR A 31 5.49 55.51 -4.56
CA THR A 31 4.73 55.96 -5.74
C THR A 31 3.31 55.42 -5.81
N GLU A 32 2.94 54.51 -4.91
CA GLU A 32 1.57 53.99 -4.77
C GLU A 32 0.74 54.93 -3.88
N THR A 33 -0.52 55.17 -4.25
CA THR A 33 -1.39 56.15 -3.56
C THR A 33 -2.57 55.48 -2.89
N ASP A 34 -2.50 55.36 -1.57
CA ASP A 34 -3.62 54.98 -0.72
C ASP A 34 -4.62 56.14 -0.58
N ARG A 35 -5.79 55.84 -0.03
CA ARG A 35 -6.84 56.83 0.28
C ARG A 35 -6.87 57.11 1.78
N PHE A 36 -6.96 58.39 2.13
CA PHE A 36 -6.88 58.88 3.51
C PHE A 36 -8.00 59.86 3.84
N LEU A 37 -8.33 59.94 5.13
CA LEU A 37 -9.13 60.99 5.74
C LEU A 37 -8.17 61.94 6.49
N VAL A 38 -8.17 63.22 6.12
CA VAL A 38 -7.36 64.28 6.77
C VAL A 38 -8.31 65.23 7.50
N MET A 39 -8.34 65.16 8.83
CA MET A 39 -9.21 66.01 9.66
C MET A 39 -8.48 67.27 10.14
N PHE A 40 -9.13 68.43 10.09
CA PHE A 40 -8.56 69.75 10.40
C PHE A 40 -9.12 70.33 11.71
N HIS A 41 -8.36 71.22 12.35
CA HIS A 41 -8.80 71.97 13.53
C HIS A 41 -9.75 73.12 13.16
N GLU A 42 -9.49 73.86 12.07
CA GLU A 42 -10.40 74.89 11.53
C GLU A 42 -11.01 74.47 10.16
N GLU A 43 -11.40 75.41 9.29
CA GLU A 43 -11.98 75.08 7.96
C GLU A 43 -10.91 74.43 7.05
N PRO A 44 -11.18 73.31 6.34
CA PRO A 44 -10.12 72.57 5.64
C PRO A 44 -9.38 73.35 4.54
N ASP A 45 -8.05 73.31 4.56
CA ASP A 45 -7.19 73.96 3.58
C ASP A 45 -6.66 72.95 2.54
N GLU A 46 -7.30 72.88 1.37
CA GLU A 46 -6.82 72.06 0.24
C GLU A 46 -5.42 72.46 -0.26
N THR A 47 -4.93 73.67 0.03
CA THR A 47 -3.69 74.17 -0.57
C THR A 47 -2.43 73.49 -0.04
N ILE A 48 -2.51 72.78 1.10
CA ILE A 48 -1.40 71.98 1.65
C ILE A 48 -1.01 70.80 0.76
N PHE A 49 -1.92 70.32 -0.10
CA PHE A 49 -1.71 69.17 -0.97
C PHE A 49 -1.04 69.52 -2.31
N HIS A 50 -0.96 70.80 -2.67
CA HIS A 50 -0.53 71.25 -4.00
C HIS A 50 0.91 70.87 -4.41
N GLU A 51 1.80 70.57 -3.44
CA GLU A 51 3.19 70.16 -3.71
C GLU A 51 3.45 68.65 -3.42
N LEU A 52 2.41 67.86 -3.14
CA LEU A 52 2.51 66.48 -2.64
C LEU A 52 1.95 65.38 -3.58
N ASP A 53 1.68 65.71 -4.84
CA ASP A 53 1.08 64.82 -5.88
C ASP A 53 -0.22 64.11 -5.44
N ALA A 54 -0.97 64.78 -4.55
CA ALA A 54 -2.16 64.26 -3.89
C ALA A 54 -3.46 64.71 -4.57
N VAL A 55 -4.49 63.85 -4.54
CA VAL A 55 -5.79 64.07 -5.19
C VAL A 55 -6.90 64.15 -4.13
N VAL A 56 -7.45 65.34 -3.92
CA VAL A 56 -8.63 65.55 -3.07
C VAL A 56 -9.88 65.06 -3.81
N HIS A 57 -10.66 64.18 -3.18
CA HIS A 57 -11.87 63.58 -3.74
C HIS A 57 -13.16 64.27 -3.26
N SER A 58 -13.24 64.58 -1.96
CA SER A 58 -14.42 65.23 -1.36
C SER A 58 -14.15 65.83 0.01
N GLU A 59 -14.86 66.90 0.35
CA GLU A 59 -14.91 67.48 1.70
C GLU A 59 -16.09 66.94 2.51
N LEU A 60 -15.82 66.58 3.77
CA LEU A 60 -16.79 66.16 4.78
C LEU A 60 -17.01 67.31 5.77
N SER A 61 -17.63 68.40 5.30
CA SER A 61 -17.77 69.69 6.00
C SER A 61 -18.44 69.64 7.39
N SER A 62 -19.06 68.51 7.76
CA SER A 62 -19.63 68.28 9.09
C SER A 62 -18.59 67.94 10.17
N ILE A 63 -17.39 67.56 9.78
CA ILE A 63 -16.28 67.13 10.65
C ILE A 63 -14.93 67.77 10.26
N ASN A 64 -14.94 68.74 9.34
CA ASN A 64 -13.73 69.41 8.82
C ASN A 64 -12.70 68.41 8.27
N THR A 65 -13.12 67.41 7.50
CA THR A 65 -12.24 66.37 6.96
C THR A 65 -12.20 66.40 5.43
N LEU A 66 -11.02 66.31 4.83
CA LEU A 66 -10.84 66.07 3.40
C LEU A 66 -10.52 64.60 3.14
N VAL A 67 -11.17 64.02 2.13
CA VAL A 67 -10.88 62.67 1.62
C VAL A 67 -9.89 62.81 0.48
N VAL A 68 -8.68 62.24 0.62
CA VAL A 68 -7.55 62.52 -0.27
C VAL A 68 -6.78 61.24 -0.58
N SER A 69 -6.47 60.99 -1.85
CA SER A 69 -5.47 59.96 -2.22
C SER A 69 -4.08 60.56 -2.29
N MET A 70 -3.10 59.94 -1.62
CA MET A 70 -1.70 60.37 -1.59
C MET A 70 -0.78 59.21 -1.22
N THR A 71 0.54 59.38 -1.32
CA THR A 71 1.51 58.37 -0.89
C THR A 71 1.67 58.34 0.63
N ALA A 72 2.27 57.28 1.18
CA ALA A 72 2.45 57.19 2.63
C ALA A 72 3.37 58.30 3.18
N SER A 73 4.42 58.68 2.45
CA SER A 73 5.28 59.81 2.82
C SER A 73 4.56 61.17 2.75
N ALA A 74 3.59 61.32 1.85
CA ALA A 74 2.75 62.53 1.81
C ALA A 74 1.82 62.60 3.03
N ALA A 75 1.21 61.49 3.44
CA ALA A 75 0.40 61.40 4.66
C ALA A 75 1.22 61.73 5.93
N ASP A 76 2.43 61.18 6.06
CA ASP A 76 3.36 61.47 7.17
C ASP A 76 3.80 62.95 7.23
N GLN A 77 3.85 63.65 6.09
CA GLN A 77 4.14 65.08 6.03
C GLN A 77 2.91 65.93 6.40
N VAL A 78 1.72 65.55 5.92
CA VAL A 78 0.46 66.24 6.23
C VAL A 78 0.12 66.11 7.72
N ALA A 79 0.38 64.96 8.34
CA ALA A 79 0.21 64.71 9.77
C ALA A 79 1.12 65.55 10.70
N GLN A 80 2.05 66.34 10.15
CA GLN A 80 2.94 67.25 10.91
C GLN A 80 2.56 68.74 10.77
N ILE A 81 1.45 69.06 10.12
CA ILE A 81 0.96 70.43 9.94
C ILE A 81 0.12 70.84 11.16
N ASP A 82 0.41 71.99 11.77
CA ASP A 82 -0.19 72.47 13.05
C ASP A 82 -1.74 72.55 13.07
N ASP A 83 -2.41 72.57 11.90
CA ASP A 83 -3.86 72.62 11.75
C ASP A 83 -4.49 71.25 11.42
N VAL A 84 -3.69 70.22 11.11
CA VAL A 84 -4.17 68.86 10.87
C VAL A 84 -4.28 68.12 12.21
N THR A 85 -5.49 67.67 12.54
CA THR A 85 -5.82 66.93 13.76
C THR A 85 -5.40 65.46 13.66
N THR A 86 -5.73 64.81 12.54
CA THR A 86 -5.39 63.42 12.24
C THR A 86 -5.24 63.21 10.73
N VAL A 87 -4.41 62.23 10.37
CA VAL A 87 -4.44 61.57 9.07
C VAL A 87 -4.63 60.07 9.34
N GLU A 88 -5.67 59.49 8.77
CA GLU A 88 -6.02 58.07 8.91
C GLU A 88 -6.35 57.47 7.54
N ARG A 89 -6.15 56.16 7.34
CA ARG A 89 -6.52 55.49 6.08
C ARG A 89 -8.04 55.38 5.96
N ASP A 90 -8.57 55.65 4.77
CA ASP A 90 -9.99 55.51 4.44
C ASP A 90 -10.28 54.03 4.08
N GLU A 91 -10.15 53.16 5.09
CA GLU A 91 -10.24 51.71 4.96
C GLU A 91 -11.65 51.25 4.54
N SER A 92 -11.73 50.30 3.61
CA SER A 92 -13.00 49.82 3.07
C SER A 92 -13.71 48.86 4.05
N LEU A 93 -14.89 49.26 4.53
CA LEU A 93 -15.71 48.43 5.40
C LEU A 93 -16.61 47.49 4.58
N LYS A 94 -16.36 46.17 4.65
CA LYS A 94 -17.37 45.14 4.29
C LYS A 94 -18.48 45.11 5.35
N VAL A 95 -19.69 44.69 4.94
CA VAL A 95 -20.76 44.33 5.89
C VAL A 95 -20.41 42.98 6.52
N SER A 96 -20.53 42.89 7.85
CA SER A 96 -20.55 41.60 8.56
C SER A 96 -21.98 41.07 8.51
N GLU A 97 -22.20 40.06 7.68
CA GLU A 97 -23.40 39.24 7.71
C GLU A 97 -23.10 38.03 8.59
N ASN A 98 -23.55 38.07 9.85
CA ASN A 98 -23.49 36.90 10.73
C ASN A 98 -24.61 35.92 10.33
N TRP A 99 -24.34 35.14 9.29
CA TRP A 99 -25.04 33.89 9.05
C TRP A 99 -24.74 32.94 10.22
N SER A 100 -25.79 32.45 10.88
CA SER A 100 -25.71 31.39 11.89
C SER A 100 -26.18 30.13 11.21
N ASP A 101 -25.27 29.19 11.02
CA ASP A 101 -25.60 27.88 10.46
C ASP A 101 -26.22 27.04 11.59
N TRP A 102 -27.51 27.26 11.79
CA TRP A 102 -28.22 26.65 12.92
C TRP A 102 -28.26 25.12 12.83
N GLY A 103 -28.07 24.54 11.62
CA GLY A 103 -28.00 23.10 11.42
C GLY A 103 -26.70 22.53 11.98
N VAL A 104 -25.57 23.08 11.54
CA VAL A 104 -24.23 22.83 12.12
C VAL A 104 -24.22 23.05 13.64
N GLU A 105 -24.79 24.17 14.11
CA GLU A 105 -24.88 24.49 15.54
C GLU A 105 -25.78 23.50 16.30
N ARG A 106 -26.87 23.00 15.69
CA ARG A 106 -27.79 22.06 16.34
C ARG A 106 -27.14 20.70 16.52
N ILE A 107 -26.57 20.11 15.46
CA ILE A 107 -25.99 18.76 15.54
C ILE A 107 -24.59 18.73 16.19
N GLN A 108 -24.10 19.87 16.68
CA GLN A 108 -22.77 20.05 17.28
C GLN A 108 -21.60 19.61 16.36
N ALA A 109 -21.70 19.79 15.03
CA ALA A 109 -20.69 19.31 14.07
C ALA A 109 -19.26 19.83 14.34
N HIS A 110 -19.15 20.97 15.03
CA HIS A 110 -17.87 21.50 15.51
C HIS A 110 -17.11 20.56 16.47
N HIS A 111 -17.79 19.70 17.25
CA HIS A 111 -17.13 18.69 18.07
C HIS A 111 -16.29 17.72 17.20
N ALA A 112 -16.83 17.26 16.07
CA ALA A 112 -16.07 16.43 15.12
C ALA A 112 -14.88 17.20 14.53
N TRP A 113 -15.12 18.43 14.07
CA TRP A 113 -14.08 19.29 13.49
C TRP A 113 -12.97 19.68 14.49
N GLU A 114 -13.22 19.59 15.80
CA GLU A 114 -12.23 19.78 16.89
C GLU A 114 -11.38 18.53 17.17
N HIS A 115 -11.84 17.33 16.75
CA HIS A 115 -11.04 16.10 16.67
C HIS A 115 -10.36 15.91 15.30
N ASP A 116 -10.31 16.99 14.49
CA ASP A 116 -9.86 17.05 13.10
C ASP A 116 -10.66 16.22 12.06
N LEU A 117 -11.75 15.56 12.47
CA LEU A 117 -12.66 14.79 11.60
C LEU A 117 -13.55 15.69 10.74
N ARG A 118 -13.52 15.53 9.41
CA ARG A 118 -14.19 16.39 8.41
C ARG A 118 -14.73 15.61 7.19
N GLY A 119 -14.72 14.29 7.23
CA GLY A 119 -15.04 13.39 6.13
C GLY A 119 -13.89 13.11 5.16
N GLU A 120 -12.63 13.34 5.54
CA GLU A 120 -11.48 13.11 4.64
C GLU A 120 -11.43 11.64 4.20
N GLY A 121 -11.36 11.42 2.88
CA GLY A 121 -11.23 10.08 2.29
C GLY A 121 -12.54 9.28 2.20
N ILE A 122 -13.70 9.92 2.40
CA ILE A 122 -15.02 9.27 2.31
C ILE A 122 -15.78 9.76 1.08
N ASP A 123 -16.31 8.84 0.28
CA ASP A 123 -16.94 9.11 -1.01
C ASP A 123 -18.48 9.12 -0.90
N VAL A 124 -19.10 10.24 -1.29
CA VAL A 124 -20.53 10.50 -1.05
C VAL A 124 -21.28 10.83 -2.34
N ALA A 125 -22.22 9.97 -2.72
CA ALA A 125 -23.10 10.14 -3.87
C ALA A 125 -24.38 10.93 -3.53
N VAL A 126 -24.68 11.94 -4.34
CA VAL A 126 -25.92 12.74 -4.25
C VAL A 126 -26.77 12.47 -5.50
N ILE A 127 -27.85 11.71 -5.33
CA ILE A 127 -28.78 11.33 -6.40
C ILE A 127 -29.98 12.29 -6.39
N ASP A 128 -29.92 13.31 -7.25
CA ASP A 128 -30.81 14.48 -7.19
C ASP A 128 -30.88 15.21 -8.57
N THR A 129 -31.13 16.53 -8.61
CA THR A 129 -31.18 17.37 -9.83
C THR A 129 -29.80 17.69 -10.44
N GLY A 130 -28.73 17.08 -9.94
CA GLY A 130 -27.34 17.43 -10.25
C GLY A 130 -26.75 18.43 -9.25
N ILE A 131 -25.48 18.79 -9.41
CA ILE A 131 -24.77 19.74 -8.53
C ILE A 131 -24.11 20.81 -9.40
N SER A 132 -24.18 22.08 -9.01
CA SER A 132 -23.67 23.16 -9.87
C SER A 132 -22.14 23.23 -9.90
N THR A 133 -21.58 23.04 -11.10
CA THR A 133 -20.14 22.88 -11.34
C THR A 133 -19.35 24.20 -11.37
N GLU A 134 -20.05 25.34 -11.30
CA GLU A 134 -19.44 26.68 -11.22
C GLU A 134 -19.41 27.25 -9.79
N HIS A 135 -20.02 26.56 -8.80
CA HIS A 135 -20.17 27.12 -7.44
C HIS A 135 -18.83 27.10 -6.67
N PRO A 136 -18.36 28.24 -6.11
CA PRO A 136 -17.03 28.30 -5.49
C PRO A 136 -16.90 27.44 -4.22
N ASP A 137 -17.96 27.33 -3.43
CA ASP A 137 -17.97 26.68 -2.12
C ASP A 137 -18.24 25.16 -2.13
N ILE A 138 -18.29 24.51 -3.30
CA ILE A 138 -18.33 23.04 -3.41
C ILE A 138 -17.24 22.57 -4.35
N ASP A 139 -16.66 21.41 -4.08
CA ASP A 139 -15.84 20.66 -5.04
C ASP A 139 -16.57 19.35 -5.38
N ILE A 140 -16.47 18.92 -6.64
CA ILE A 140 -17.12 17.71 -7.16
C ILE A 140 -16.01 16.85 -7.74
N GLU A 141 -15.83 15.64 -7.21
CA GLU A 141 -14.79 14.72 -7.70
C GLU A 141 -15.23 14.07 -9.02
N LYS A 142 -16.50 13.66 -9.09
CA LYS A 142 -17.06 12.94 -10.25
C LYS A 142 -18.54 13.22 -10.43
N GLY A 143 -19.09 12.90 -11.59
CA GLY A 143 -20.53 12.96 -11.81
C GLY A 143 -21.00 12.32 -13.10
N ILE A 144 -22.30 12.05 -13.15
CA ILE A 144 -23.03 11.49 -14.29
C ILE A 144 -24.43 12.10 -14.37
N SER A 145 -24.95 12.23 -15.58
CA SER A 145 -26.38 12.48 -15.82
C SER A 145 -27.00 11.24 -16.47
N VAL A 146 -28.09 10.77 -15.89
CA VAL A 146 -28.86 9.61 -16.37
C VAL A 146 -30.23 10.03 -16.95
N VAL A 147 -30.57 11.32 -16.91
CA VAL A 147 -31.84 11.84 -17.47
C VAL A 147 -31.81 12.00 -18.99
N ASP A 148 -32.92 11.64 -19.66
CA ASP A 148 -33.08 11.51 -21.11
C ASP A 148 -32.65 12.73 -21.98
N TYR A 149 -32.46 13.93 -21.40
CA TYR A 149 -32.27 15.18 -22.13
C TYR A 149 -30.86 15.78 -22.06
N THR A 150 -29.97 15.31 -21.18
CA THR A 150 -28.62 15.87 -21.01
C THR A 150 -27.61 14.83 -20.51
N GLU A 151 -26.38 14.90 -21.01
CA GLU A 151 -25.22 14.15 -20.51
C GLU A 151 -24.45 14.94 -19.41
N ASP A 152 -24.83 16.21 -19.19
CA ASP A 152 -24.23 17.12 -18.21
C ASP A 152 -24.95 17.02 -16.85
N TYR A 153 -24.19 16.83 -15.77
CA TYR A 153 -24.67 16.70 -14.39
C TYR A 153 -24.76 18.04 -13.63
N ASN A 154 -24.45 19.16 -14.28
CA ASN A 154 -24.64 20.49 -13.68
C ASN A 154 -26.12 20.77 -13.36
N ASP A 155 -26.39 21.22 -12.14
CA ASP A 155 -27.74 21.49 -11.64
C ASP A 155 -28.46 22.63 -12.39
N ASP A 156 -29.59 22.32 -13.00
CA ASP A 156 -30.50 23.25 -13.68
C ASP A 156 -31.75 23.59 -12.84
N HIS A 157 -32.05 22.85 -11.77
CA HIS A 157 -33.16 23.10 -10.85
C HIS A 157 -32.75 23.85 -9.58
N GLY A 158 -31.65 23.46 -8.93
CA GLY A 158 -31.10 24.09 -7.71
C GLY A 158 -31.46 23.37 -6.41
N HIS A 159 -31.66 22.04 -6.44
CA HIS A 159 -31.97 21.23 -5.26
C HIS A 159 -30.78 20.34 -4.89
N GLY A 160 -30.25 19.56 -5.82
CA GLY A 160 -29.05 18.73 -5.59
C GLY A 160 -27.83 19.55 -5.18
N SER A 161 -27.67 20.78 -5.69
CA SER A 161 -26.68 21.74 -5.18
C SER A 161 -26.92 22.06 -3.70
N HIS A 162 -28.15 22.39 -3.32
CA HIS A 162 -28.53 22.74 -1.94
C HIS A 162 -28.32 21.57 -0.97
N VAL A 163 -28.55 20.33 -1.43
CA VAL A 163 -28.27 19.09 -0.69
C VAL A 163 -26.77 18.91 -0.51
N ALA A 164 -25.98 18.99 -1.59
CA ALA A 164 -24.53 18.83 -1.55
C ALA A 164 -23.82 19.88 -0.69
N GLY A 165 -24.27 21.14 -0.69
CA GLY A 165 -23.70 22.19 0.17
C GLY A 165 -23.87 21.91 1.67
N VAL A 166 -24.98 21.27 2.07
CA VAL A 166 -25.20 20.83 3.46
C VAL A 166 -24.24 19.69 3.83
N ILE A 167 -23.92 18.80 2.89
CA ILE A 167 -22.94 17.74 3.10
C ILE A 167 -21.54 18.35 3.21
N ALA A 168 -21.03 19.01 2.16
CA ALA A 168 -19.60 19.31 2.01
C ALA A 168 -19.23 20.75 1.58
N GLY A 169 -20.07 21.77 1.85
CA GLY A 169 -19.71 23.16 1.54
C GLY A 169 -18.43 23.62 2.27
N ASN A 170 -17.42 24.15 1.57
CA ASN A 170 -16.06 24.29 2.14
C ASN A 170 -15.28 25.61 1.86
N ARG A 171 -15.83 26.65 1.19
CA ARG A 171 -15.00 27.84 0.80
C ARG A 171 -15.32 29.22 1.39
N GLY A 172 -16.27 29.34 2.32
CA GLY A 172 -16.28 30.38 3.34
C GLY A 172 -16.61 31.83 2.92
N GLU A 173 -17.49 32.06 1.93
CA GLU A 173 -18.29 33.32 1.88
C GLU A 173 -19.80 33.08 2.04
N GLY A 174 -20.22 32.06 2.81
CA GLY A 174 -21.61 31.91 3.26
C GLY A 174 -21.94 30.74 4.18
N MET A 175 -21.25 29.60 4.05
CA MET A 175 -21.65 28.31 4.67
C MET A 175 -20.43 27.45 5.03
N ARG A 176 -20.62 26.44 5.91
CA ARG A 176 -19.81 25.21 5.92
C ARG A 176 -20.71 23.97 6.06
N GLY A 177 -20.55 22.97 5.19
CA GLY A 177 -21.24 21.68 5.29
C GLY A 177 -20.71 20.82 6.44
N ILE A 178 -21.42 19.74 6.77
CA ILE A 178 -21.13 18.87 7.92
C ILE A 178 -19.80 18.11 7.75
N ALA A 179 -19.58 17.49 6.58
CA ALA A 179 -18.37 16.78 6.17
C ALA A 179 -17.70 17.53 4.99
N PRO A 180 -17.04 18.67 5.25
CA PRO A 180 -16.53 19.58 4.22
C PRO A 180 -15.36 19.03 3.39
N GLU A 181 -14.77 17.91 3.79
CA GLU A 181 -13.59 17.29 3.15
C GLU A 181 -13.90 15.91 2.54
N ALA A 182 -15.19 15.53 2.45
CA ALA A 182 -15.68 14.34 1.74
C ALA A 182 -15.76 14.53 0.21
N SER A 183 -15.51 13.47 -0.55
CA SER A 183 -15.55 13.49 -2.02
C SER A 183 -16.98 13.46 -2.53
N ILE A 184 -17.45 14.53 -3.19
CA ILE A 184 -18.83 14.60 -3.68
C ILE A 184 -18.98 14.06 -5.10
N TYR A 185 -19.87 13.09 -5.27
CA TYR A 185 -20.26 12.47 -6.53
C TYR A 185 -21.65 12.98 -6.98
N ALA A 186 -21.69 13.74 -8.07
CA ALA A 186 -22.89 14.39 -8.60
C ALA A 186 -23.68 13.48 -9.54
N ILE A 187 -24.85 12.98 -9.12
CA ILE A 187 -25.68 12.08 -9.94
C ILE A 187 -27.01 12.76 -10.28
N LYS A 188 -27.13 13.26 -11.52
CA LYS A 188 -28.35 13.90 -12.02
C LYS A 188 -29.36 12.86 -12.49
N ALA A 189 -30.30 12.53 -11.60
CA ALA A 189 -31.41 11.60 -11.83
C ALA A 189 -32.79 12.29 -11.90
N LEU A 190 -32.85 13.60 -11.64
CA LEU A 190 -34.05 14.44 -11.75
C LEU A 190 -33.90 15.56 -12.80
N ASP A 191 -35.01 16.02 -13.37
CA ASP A 191 -35.08 17.05 -14.42
C ASP A 191 -35.13 18.51 -13.91
N ASP A 192 -35.38 19.47 -14.81
CA ASP A 192 -35.36 20.92 -14.50
C ASP A 192 -36.62 21.44 -13.79
N ASP A 193 -37.73 20.67 -13.79
CA ASP A 193 -38.90 20.87 -12.93
C ASP A 193 -38.77 20.10 -11.59
N GLY A 194 -37.78 19.20 -11.47
CA GLY A 194 -37.49 18.38 -10.28
C GLY A 194 -38.18 17.01 -10.26
N ASP A 195 -38.80 16.61 -11.37
CA ASP A 195 -39.42 15.28 -11.53
C ASP A 195 -38.37 14.24 -11.97
N GLY A 196 -38.65 12.95 -11.76
CA GLY A 196 -37.75 11.87 -12.19
C GLY A 196 -38.40 10.49 -12.18
N PHE A 197 -37.75 9.52 -12.81
CA PHE A 197 -38.25 8.14 -12.89
C PHE A 197 -37.43 7.21 -11.98
N TYR A 198 -38.08 6.20 -11.39
CA TYR A 198 -37.37 5.17 -10.62
C TYR A 198 -36.26 4.47 -11.42
N SER A 199 -36.36 4.39 -12.75
CA SER A 199 -35.27 3.87 -13.60
C SER A 199 -34.01 4.73 -13.54
N HIS A 200 -34.15 6.06 -13.54
CA HIS A 200 -33.01 6.98 -13.42
C HIS A 200 -32.39 6.93 -12.02
N ILE A 201 -33.21 6.81 -10.98
CA ILE A 201 -32.71 6.64 -9.60
C ILE A 201 -31.98 5.29 -9.44
N ILE A 202 -32.51 4.21 -10.03
CA ILE A 202 -31.85 2.89 -10.03
C ILE A 202 -30.52 2.95 -10.80
N GLU A 203 -30.49 3.53 -12.00
CA GLU A 203 -29.26 3.68 -12.81
C GLU A 203 -28.20 4.55 -12.08
N GLY A 204 -28.64 5.55 -11.31
CA GLY A 204 -27.78 6.32 -10.42
C GLY A 204 -27.23 5.52 -9.24
N ILE A 205 -28.02 4.61 -8.64
CA ILE A 205 -27.56 3.70 -7.58
C ILE A 205 -26.58 2.66 -8.15
N GLU A 206 -26.91 2.03 -9.29
CA GLU A 206 -26.02 1.09 -9.98
C GLU A 206 -24.67 1.75 -10.30
N TRP A 207 -24.66 3.00 -10.79
CA TRP A 207 -23.43 3.75 -11.03
C TRP A 207 -22.67 4.11 -9.76
N ALA A 208 -23.36 4.45 -8.66
CA ALA A 208 -22.75 4.74 -7.37
C ALA A 208 -22.04 3.50 -6.78
N VAL A 209 -22.64 2.31 -6.90
CA VAL A 209 -22.01 1.03 -6.55
C VAL A 209 -20.81 0.74 -7.47
N GLU A 210 -20.91 1.01 -8.79
CA GLU A 210 -19.75 0.95 -9.71
C GLU A 210 -18.63 1.98 -9.38
N GLN A 211 -18.87 2.92 -8.46
CA GLN A 211 -17.87 3.87 -7.95
C GLN A 211 -17.38 3.53 -6.52
N GLU A 212 -17.86 2.43 -5.92
CA GLU A 212 -17.47 1.97 -4.58
C GLU A 212 -17.72 3.01 -3.46
N VAL A 213 -18.77 3.85 -3.60
CA VAL A 213 -19.03 4.96 -2.66
C VAL A 213 -19.54 4.50 -1.29
N ASP A 214 -19.09 5.20 -0.25
CA ASP A 214 -19.45 4.97 1.15
C ASP A 214 -20.91 5.31 1.48
N VAL A 215 -21.40 6.46 1.01
CA VAL A 215 -22.74 6.97 1.39
C VAL A 215 -23.54 7.45 0.18
N ILE A 216 -24.78 6.98 0.05
CA ILE A 216 -25.73 7.35 -1.01
C ILE A 216 -26.86 8.18 -0.40
N ASN A 217 -26.89 9.47 -0.73
CA ASN A 217 -27.92 10.41 -0.32
C ASN A 217 -29.05 10.50 -1.36
N LEU A 218 -30.21 9.97 -0.99
CA LEU A 218 -31.47 9.98 -1.75
C LEU A 218 -32.43 11.02 -1.17
N SER A 219 -32.21 12.31 -1.49
CA SER A 219 -33.07 13.43 -1.05
C SER A 219 -34.41 13.53 -1.81
N VAL A 220 -34.96 12.36 -2.17
CA VAL A 220 -36.11 12.15 -3.07
C VAL A 220 -37.14 11.23 -2.42
N GLY A 221 -38.41 11.33 -2.82
CA GLY A 221 -39.50 10.54 -2.24
C GLY A 221 -40.60 10.21 -3.25
N GLY A 222 -41.34 9.12 -2.99
CA GLY A 222 -42.49 8.73 -3.78
C GLY A 222 -43.42 7.75 -3.05
N ASN A 223 -44.73 7.92 -3.28
CA ASN A 223 -45.81 7.20 -2.60
C ASN A 223 -46.06 5.75 -3.13
N MET A 224 -45.05 5.08 -3.72
CA MET A 224 -45.20 3.75 -4.32
C MET A 224 -43.96 2.86 -4.14
N THR A 225 -44.19 1.59 -3.79
CA THR A 225 -43.15 0.56 -3.79
C THR A 225 -42.78 0.10 -5.20
N SER A 226 -41.53 -0.34 -5.38
CA SER A 226 -41.05 -0.95 -6.62
C SER A 226 -40.02 -2.03 -6.32
N ASN A 227 -40.31 -3.29 -6.68
CA ASN A 227 -39.39 -4.42 -6.46
C ASN A 227 -38.00 -4.20 -7.09
N SER A 228 -37.91 -3.49 -8.22
CA SER A 228 -36.62 -3.18 -8.86
C SER A 228 -35.87 -2.06 -8.16
N PHE A 229 -36.58 -1.16 -7.48
CA PHE A 229 -35.95 -0.10 -6.67
C PHE A 229 -35.45 -0.70 -5.36
N GLN A 230 -36.28 -1.52 -4.70
CA GLN A 230 -35.89 -2.28 -3.52
C GLN A 230 -34.64 -3.16 -3.80
N ALA A 231 -34.61 -3.91 -4.91
CA ALA A 231 -33.44 -4.73 -5.24
C ALA A 231 -32.15 -3.94 -5.51
N ALA A 232 -32.25 -2.69 -5.99
CA ALA A 232 -31.08 -1.81 -6.18
C ALA A 232 -30.59 -1.23 -4.84
N ILE A 233 -31.51 -0.89 -3.94
CA ILE A 233 -31.22 -0.51 -2.54
C ILE A 233 -30.55 -1.69 -1.81
N GLU A 234 -31.14 -2.88 -1.87
CA GLU A 234 -30.60 -4.12 -1.28
C GLU A 234 -29.18 -4.41 -1.81
N ALA A 235 -28.95 -4.31 -3.13
CA ALA A 235 -27.62 -4.55 -3.72
C ALA A 235 -26.57 -3.52 -3.29
N ALA A 236 -26.89 -2.21 -3.29
CA ALA A 236 -25.96 -1.19 -2.81
C ALA A 236 -25.63 -1.36 -1.32
N ALA A 237 -26.60 -1.82 -0.54
CA ALA A 237 -26.43 -2.13 0.87
C ALA A 237 -25.58 -3.40 1.08
N GLU A 238 -25.71 -4.44 0.24
CA GLU A 238 -24.89 -5.66 0.26
C GLU A 238 -23.42 -5.41 -0.13
N GLU A 239 -23.15 -4.46 -1.03
CA GLU A 239 -21.79 -4.03 -1.40
C GLU A 239 -21.19 -2.99 -0.41
N GLY A 240 -21.92 -2.65 0.67
CA GLY A 240 -21.41 -1.92 1.83
C GLY A 240 -21.90 -0.48 2.02
N SER A 241 -22.48 0.16 0.99
CA SER A 241 -22.87 1.58 1.05
C SER A 241 -23.97 1.85 2.11
N LEU A 242 -23.85 2.98 2.81
CA LEU A 242 -24.90 3.53 3.68
C LEU A 242 -25.90 4.33 2.84
N LEU A 243 -27.20 3.98 2.91
CA LEU A 243 -28.24 4.70 2.17
C LEU A 243 -29.05 5.60 3.10
N VAL A 244 -29.15 6.89 2.77
CA VAL A 244 -29.88 7.91 3.55
C VAL A 244 -30.97 8.51 2.69
N ALA A 245 -32.20 8.60 3.20
CA ALA A 245 -33.30 9.17 2.44
C ALA A 245 -34.21 10.12 3.24
N ALA A 246 -34.80 11.06 2.51
CA ALA A 246 -35.77 12.01 3.03
C ALA A 246 -37.08 11.31 3.40
N GLY A 247 -37.49 11.35 4.68
CA GLY A 247 -38.67 10.60 5.16
C GLY A 247 -39.99 10.96 4.46
N GLY A 248 -40.16 12.22 4.08
CA GLY A 248 -41.29 12.70 3.26
C GLY A 248 -41.88 14.02 3.77
N ASN A 249 -42.68 14.70 2.95
CA ASN A 249 -43.18 16.07 3.25
C ASN A 249 -44.72 16.18 3.39
N ASP A 250 -45.43 15.06 3.44
CA ASP A 250 -46.89 14.99 3.58
C ASP A 250 -47.38 14.73 5.03
N GLY A 251 -46.50 14.69 6.03
CA GLY A 251 -46.80 14.33 7.44
C GLY A 251 -47.46 15.43 8.30
N HIS A 252 -48.36 16.20 7.70
CA HIS A 252 -49.09 17.30 8.34
C HIS A 252 -50.09 16.85 9.43
N GLU A 253 -50.49 17.74 10.36
CA GLU A 253 -51.37 17.41 11.53
C GLU A 253 -52.69 16.66 11.21
N THR A 254 -53.17 16.67 9.96
CA THR A 254 -54.39 15.96 9.53
C THR A 254 -54.15 14.71 8.69
N ALA A 255 -52.88 14.31 8.50
CA ALA A 255 -52.51 12.99 8.03
C ALA A 255 -52.95 11.91 9.03
N LEU A 256 -53.10 10.67 8.57
CA LEU A 256 -53.63 9.57 9.38
C LEU A 256 -52.96 8.24 9.01
N GLY A 257 -52.16 7.73 9.94
CA GLY A 257 -51.36 6.51 9.75
C GLY A 257 -49.90 6.86 9.47
N ASP A 258 -49.20 5.92 8.87
CA ASP A 258 -47.87 6.11 8.28
C ASP A 258 -47.94 7.06 7.06
N THR A 259 -46.87 7.84 6.86
CA THR A 259 -46.67 8.82 5.79
C THR A 259 -45.25 8.80 5.21
N VAL A 260 -44.43 7.80 5.54
CA VAL A 260 -43.04 7.70 5.07
C VAL A 260 -43.02 7.31 3.58
N GLU A 261 -42.23 8.05 2.80
CA GLU A 261 -42.11 7.89 1.36
C GLU A 261 -41.03 6.86 0.99
N TYR A 262 -41.11 6.26 -0.20
CA TYR A 262 -40.03 5.39 -0.71
C TYR A 262 -39.01 6.24 -1.48
N PRO A 263 -37.68 6.06 -1.28
CA PRO A 263 -37.04 4.87 -0.70
C PRO A 263 -36.89 4.84 0.82
N ALA A 264 -37.20 5.90 1.57
CA ALA A 264 -36.99 5.94 3.03
C ALA A 264 -37.71 4.81 3.80
N ALA A 265 -38.86 4.35 3.31
CA ALA A 265 -39.58 3.21 3.89
C ALA A 265 -39.03 1.79 3.51
N TYR A 266 -37.77 1.67 3.05
CA TYR A 266 -37.07 0.37 2.88
C TYR A 266 -36.11 0.09 4.05
N GLU A 267 -35.93 -1.19 4.42
CA GLU A 267 -35.23 -1.61 5.65
C GLU A 267 -33.73 -1.23 5.69
N ASP A 268 -33.03 -1.28 4.55
CA ASP A 268 -31.63 -0.86 4.42
C ASP A 268 -31.42 0.66 4.26
N VAL A 269 -32.49 1.47 4.35
CA VAL A 269 -32.41 2.93 4.18
C VAL A 269 -32.66 3.66 5.49
N ILE A 270 -31.79 4.61 5.81
CA ILE A 270 -31.89 5.48 6.98
C ILE A 270 -32.93 6.58 6.68
N ALA A 271 -34.12 6.42 7.24
CA ALA A 271 -35.25 7.34 7.05
C ALA A 271 -35.13 8.59 7.94
N VAL A 272 -34.94 9.76 7.31
CA VAL A 272 -34.66 11.01 8.04
C VAL A 272 -35.88 11.93 8.14
N ALA A 273 -36.33 12.18 9.36
CA ALA A 273 -37.32 13.19 9.69
C ALA A 273 -36.72 14.61 9.80
N SER A 274 -37.53 15.62 9.57
CA SER A 274 -37.15 17.04 9.67
C SER A 274 -37.52 17.61 11.04
N ILE A 275 -36.61 18.38 11.63
CA ILE A 275 -36.90 19.28 12.77
C ILE A 275 -36.67 20.75 12.44
N GLY A 276 -37.38 21.60 13.18
CA GLY A 276 -37.14 23.05 13.24
C GLY A 276 -36.20 23.47 14.39
N GLN A 277 -35.99 24.77 14.53
CA GLN A 277 -35.10 25.36 15.55
C GLN A 277 -35.51 25.08 17.01
N THR A 278 -36.73 24.61 17.25
CA THR A 278 -37.18 24.15 18.58
C THR A 278 -36.78 22.71 18.91
N SER A 279 -36.20 21.97 17.95
CA SER A 279 -36.01 20.50 17.99
C SER A 279 -37.32 19.69 18.09
N GLU A 280 -38.44 20.30 17.76
CA GLU A 280 -39.73 19.63 17.53
C GLU A 280 -39.83 19.21 16.06
N ARG A 281 -40.57 18.13 15.74
CA ARG A 281 -40.79 17.67 14.37
C ARG A 281 -41.40 18.79 13.52
N SER A 282 -40.80 19.06 12.36
CA SER A 282 -41.30 20.07 11.41
C SER A 282 -42.74 19.76 10.99
N PRO A 283 -43.67 20.73 10.92
CA PRO A 283 -45.10 20.44 10.67
C PRO A 283 -45.46 19.83 9.31
N PHE A 284 -44.49 19.65 8.41
CA PHE A 284 -44.61 18.93 7.14
C PHE A 284 -43.95 17.55 7.16
N SER A 285 -43.04 17.26 8.11
CA SER A 285 -42.26 16.02 8.10
C SER A 285 -43.16 14.81 8.24
N ALA A 286 -42.97 13.85 7.35
CA ALA A 286 -43.49 12.50 7.48
C ALA A 286 -43.20 11.91 8.86
N HIS A 287 -44.10 11.03 9.27
CA HIS A 287 -44.08 10.25 10.49
C HIS A 287 -44.60 8.84 10.20
N GLY A 288 -44.00 7.85 10.85
CA GLY A 288 -44.27 6.42 10.65
C GLY A 288 -43.22 5.56 11.38
N PRO A 289 -43.52 4.28 11.64
CA PRO A 289 -42.60 3.40 12.36
C PRO A 289 -41.29 3.13 11.61
N GLU A 290 -41.17 3.55 10.35
CA GLU A 290 -39.96 3.50 9.53
C GLU A 290 -38.96 4.63 9.85
N ILE A 291 -39.40 5.79 10.39
CA ILE A 291 -38.51 6.93 10.73
C ILE A 291 -37.40 6.49 11.68
N GLU A 292 -36.14 6.73 11.31
CA GLU A 292 -34.97 6.22 12.02
C GLU A 292 -34.30 7.28 12.89
N VAL A 293 -34.10 8.48 12.34
CA VAL A 293 -33.53 9.64 13.06
C VAL A 293 -34.15 10.94 12.55
N ALA A 294 -33.94 12.03 13.29
CA ALA A 294 -34.33 13.37 12.89
C ALA A 294 -33.13 14.31 12.76
N ALA A 295 -33.22 15.27 11.84
CA ALA A 295 -32.16 16.24 11.58
C ALA A 295 -32.70 17.63 11.15
N PRO A 296 -31.88 18.70 11.22
CA PRO A 296 -32.29 20.05 10.84
C PRO A 296 -32.84 20.13 9.41
N GLY A 297 -34.08 20.59 9.25
CA GLY A 297 -34.70 20.73 7.91
C GLY A 297 -35.67 21.89 7.72
N GLU A 298 -35.83 22.78 8.71
CA GLU A 298 -36.48 24.08 8.49
C GLU A 298 -35.47 25.20 8.30
N HIS A 299 -35.70 26.09 7.33
CA HIS A 299 -34.89 27.30 7.12
C HIS A 299 -33.37 27.01 7.02
N ILE A 300 -33.02 25.90 6.37
CA ILE A 300 -31.64 25.53 6.07
C ILE A 300 -31.14 26.44 4.96
N HIS A 301 -30.01 27.11 5.21
CA HIS A 301 -29.29 27.89 4.22
C HIS A 301 -28.31 26.98 3.48
N SER A 302 -28.19 27.10 2.17
CA SER A 302 -27.19 26.38 1.38
C SER A 302 -26.95 27.04 0.04
N ILE A 303 -26.01 26.47 -0.72
CA ILE A 303 -25.73 26.83 -2.11
C ILE A 303 -26.96 26.57 -3.01
N ASP A 304 -27.05 27.30 -4.12
CA ASP A 304 -28.07 27.19 -5.17
C ASP A 304 -27.36 27.18 -6.53
N LYS A 305 -28.07 26.82 -7.60
CA LYS A 305 -27.48 26.69 -8.93
C LYS A 305 -26.74 27.97 -9.40
N GLY A 306 -25.58 27.77 -10.05
CA GLY A 306 -24.63 28.83 -10.40
C GLY A 306 -23.69 29.12 -9.23
N THR A 307 -23.65 30.37 -8.78
CA THR A 307 -22.77 30.84 -7.68
C THR A 307 -23.59 31.53 -6.57
N GLY A 308 -24.78 31.01 -6.29
CA GLY A 308 -25.78 31.64 -5.43
C GLY A 308 -26.05 30.87 -4.15
N TYR A 309 -26.73 31.51 -3.20
CA TYR A 309 -27.20 30.89 -1.96
C TYR A 309 -28.69 31.10 -1.78
N LYS A 310 -29.32 30.18 -1.05
CA LYS A 310 -30.78 30.08 -0.88
C LYS A 310 -31.08 29.54 0.51
N THR A 311 -32.30 29.77 0.99
CA THR A 311 -32.78 29.18 2.24
C THR A 311 -34.11 28.49 1.98
N THR A 312 -34.20 27.20 2.33
CA THR A 312 -35.35 26.33 2.03
C THR A 312 -35.79 25.52 3.26
N SER A 313 -36.79 24.66 3.11
CA SER A 313 -37.27 23.74 4.16
C SER A 313 -37.81 22.45 3.53
N GLY A 314 -37.57 21.31 4.17
CA GLY A 314 -37.98 19.98 3.71
C GLY A 314 -37.18 18.85 4.38
N THR A 315 -37.70 17.62 4.36
CA THR A 315 -36.93 16.43 4.77
C THR A 315 -35.71 16.17 3.88
N SER A 316 -35.75 16.64 2.62
CA SER A 316 -34.62 16.59 1.69
C SER A 316 -33.41 17.41 2.11
N LEU A 317 -33.58 18.36 3.05
CA LEU A 317 -32.47 19.11 3.66
C LEU A 317 -32.07 18.56 5.03
N ALA A 318 -32.90 17.67 5.62
CA ALA A 318 -32.56 16.93 6.84
C ALA A 318 -31.66 15.73 6.51
N ALA A 319 -31.98 14.98 5.45
CA ALA A 319 -31.15 13.86 4.96
C ALA A 319 -29.64 14.18 4.84
N PRO A 320 -29.21 15.26 4.15
CA PRO A 320 -27.78 15.57 4.01
C PRO A 320 -27.02 15.88 5.31
N HIS A 321 -27.71 16.30 6.39
CA HIS A 321 -27.08 16.42 7.70
C HIS A 321 -26.70 15.04 8.28
N VAL A 322 -27.55 14.02 8.06
CA VAL A 322 -27.28 12.63 8.44
C VAL A 322 -26.21 12.03 7.55
N THR A 323 -26.26 12.29 6.24
CA THR A 323 -25.22 11.86 5.27
C THR A 323 -23.82 12.37 5.66
N GLY A 324 -23.67 13.67 5.91
CA GLY A 324 -22.38 14.23 6.35
C GLY A 324 -21.96 13.75 7.74
N MET A 325 -22.91 13.42 8.63
CA MET A 325 -22.59 12.81 9.91
C MET A 325 -22.07 11.38 9.77
N LEU A 326 -22.68 10.57 8.90
CA LEU A 326 -22.23 9.20 8.62
C LEU A 326 -20.83 9.17 8.01
N ALA A 327 -20.51 10.10 7.10
CA ALA A 327 -19.18 10.21 6.53
C ALA A 327 -18.11 10.44 7.62
N ILE A 328 -18.35 11.37 8.55
CA ILE A 328 -17.47 11.60 9.71
C ILE A 328 -17.39 10.37 10.64
N LEU A 329 -18.46 9.57 10.77
CA LEU A 329 -18.41 8.34 11.55
C LEU A 329 -17.59 7.23 10.87
N GLN A 330 -17.56 7.16 9.53
CA GLN A 330 -16.70 6.24 8.79
C GLN A 330 -15.23 6.66 8.86
N GLU A 331 -14.94 7.95 8.66
CA GLU A 331 -13.60 8.55 8.86
C GLU A 331 -13.07 8.28 10.29
N ALA A 332 -13.93 8.40 11.30
CA ALA A 332 -13.59 8.07 12.70
C ALA A 332 -13.39 6.56 12.94
N HIS A 333 -13.97 5.69 12.11
CA HIS A 333 -14.00 4.24 12.30
C HIS A 333 -13.84 3.46 10.97
N PRO A 334 -12.71 3.58 10.25
CA PRO A 334 -12.52 3.02 8.90
C PRO A 334 -12.41 1.47 8.84
N LEU A 335 -12.61 0.78 9.97
CA LEU A 335 -12.67 -0.68 10.10
C LEU A 335 -14.00 -1.18 10.68
N LYS A 336 -15.03 -0.33 10.74
CA LYS A 336 -16.38 -0.71 11.16
C LYS A 336 -17.26 -0.99 9.94
N GLU A 337 -18.02 -2.07 10.02
CA GLU A 337 -19.01 -2.43 9.02
C GLU A 337 -20.17 -1.41 8.98
N ARG A 338 -20.82 -1.28 7.82
CA ARG A 338 -22.00 -0.43 7.55
C ARG A 338 -23.00 -0.37 8.72
N ASP A 339 -23.41 -1.52 9.23
CA ASP A 339 -24.41 -1.63 10.31
C ASP A 339 -23.87 -1.21 11.68
N GLU A 340 -22.55 -1.26 11.91
CA GLU A 340 -21.94 -0.70 13.12
C GLU A 340 -21.90 0.83 13.08
N ILE A 341 -21.69 1.43 11.90
CA ILE A 341 -21.78 2.88 11.71
C ILE A 341 -23.24 3.34 11.87
N ARG A 342 -24.20 2.60 11.30
CA ARG A 342 -25.65 2.85 11.48
C ARG A 342 -26.05 2.75 12.95
N ALA A 343 -25.48 1.82 13.72
CA ALA A 343 -25.69 1.73 15.16
C ALA A 343 -25.07 2.91 15.95
N LEU A 344 -23.88 3.38 15.57
CA LEU A 344 -23.27 4.59 16.16
C LEU A 344 -24.11 5.85 15.93
N LEU A 345 -24.75 5.97 14.76
CA LEU A 345 -25.72 7.04 14.49
C LEU A 345 -26.90 7.00 15.48
N HIS A 346 -27.36 5.81 15.90
CA HIS A 346 -28.43 5.67 16.92
C HIS A 346 -27.94 6.04 18.31
N ASP A 347 -26.73 5.62 18.70
CA ASP A 347 -26.12 5.99 19.98
C ASP A 347 -25.84 7.50 20.09
N TYR A 348 -25.67 8.19 18.95
CA TYR A 348 -25.49 9.65 18.85
C TYR A 348 -26.83 10.39 18.55
N ALA A 349 -27.98 9.70 18.58
CA ALA A 349 -29.30 10.32 18.42
C ALA A 349 -29.92 10.66 19.79
N VAL A 350 -30.23 11.94 20.02
CA VAL A 350 -30.72 12.46 21.30
C VAL A 350 -32.23 12.66 21.26
N HIS A 351 -32.99 11.82 21.96
CA HIS A 351 -34.45 11.97 22.09
C HIS A 351 -34.83 13.02 23.16
N PRO A 352 -35.58 14.09 22.83
CA PRO A 352 -35.87 15.19 23.79
C PRO A 352 -36.55 14.75 25.10
N ASP A 353 -37.42 13.73 25.04
CA ASP A 353 -38.14 13.18 26.20
C ASP A 353 -37.38 12.05 26.95
N GLY A 354 -36.22 11.60 26.46
CA GLY A 354 -35.24 10.83 27.25
C GLY A 354 -35.55 9.37 27.59
N ASP A 355 -36.32 8.64 26.76
CA ASP A 355 -36.09 7.22 26.37
C ASP A 355 -37.35 6.56 25.78
N THR A 356 -37.51 6.63 24.46
CA THR A 356 -38.02 5.55 23.56
C THR A 356 -37.91 6.05 22.11
N ARG A 357 -37.55 5.18 21.16
CA ARG A 357 -37.79 5.44 19.73
C ARG A 357 -39.29 5.66 19.50
N ASP A 358 -39.65 6.70 18.75
CA ASP A 358 -41.04 6.95 18.32
C ASP A 358 -41.18 7.11 16.80
N ASP A 359 -42.43 7.25 16.34
CA ASP A 359 -42.77 7.35 14.92
C ASP A 359 -42.56 8.78 14.35
N GLU A 360 -42.13 9.75 15.16
CA GLU A 360 -42.01 11.18 14.80
C GLU A 360 -40.55 11.65 14.66
N LEU A 361 -39.65 11.16 15.52
CA LEU A 361 -38.22 11.50 15.54
C LEU A 361 -37.30 10.28 15.42
N GLY A 362 -37.85 9.06 15.39
CA GLY A 362 -37.05 7.85 15.39
C GLY A 362 -36.29 7.72 16.72
N TYR A 363 -35.00 7.38 16.68
CA TYR A 363 -34.15 7.31 17.88
C TYR A 363 -33.91 8.68 18.52
N GLY A 364 -34.06 9.78 17.77
CA GLY A 364 -33.91 11.14 18.26
C GLY A 364 -33.29 12.07 17.22
N VAL A 365 -32.91 13.27 17.66
CA VAL A 365 -32.19 14.24 16.82
C VAL A 365 -30.70 13.92 16.85
N ILE A 366 -30.07 13.78 15.69
CA ILE A 366 -28.63 13.48 15.60
C ILE A 366 -27.76 14.60 16.22
N GLU A 367 -26.75 14.21 17.00
CA GLU A 367 -25.90 15.15 17.74
C GLU A 367 -24.50 14.55 18.01
N PHE A 368 -23.44 15.23 17.57
CA PHE A 368 -22.07 14.82 17.89
C PHE A 368 -21.75 15.05 19.38
N PRO A 369 -21.25 14.05 20.13
CA PRO A 369 -20.80 14.23 21.50
C PRO A 369 -19.48 15.02 21.57
N GLU A 370 -19.24 15.70 22.69
CA GLU A 370 -17.99 16.43 23.01
C GLU A 370 -16.74 15.52 22.87
N THR A 371 -16.92 14.22 23.14
CA THR A 371 -15.89 13.18 22.98
C THR A 371 -16.33 12.13 21.97
N ILE A 372 -15.68 12.10 20.81
CA ILE A 372 -15.77 11.00 19.84
C ILE A 372 -14.68 9.97 20.19
N GLU A 373 -15.02 8.69 20.15
CA GLU A 373 -14.03 7.60 20.31
C GLU A 373 -13.48 7.25 18.93
N LEU A 374 -12.18 7.39 18.71
CA LEU A 374 -11.57 7.04 17.42
C LEU A 374 -11.36 5.52 17.33
N GLY A 375 -11.75 4.94 16.20
CA GLY A 375 -11.55 3.54 15.88
C GLY A 375 -10.08 3.16 15.71
N ALA A 376 -9.84 1.85 15.55
CA ALA A 376 -8.56 1.38 15.05
C ALA A 376 -8.44 1.69 13.55
N GLN A 377 -7.22 1.99 13.11
CA GLN A 377 -6.93 2.39 11.73
C GLN A 377 -6.43 1.17 10.92
N PRO A 378 -6.58 1.16 9.58
CA PRO A 378 -6.06 0.09 8.75
C PRO A 378 -4.53 0.02 8.83
N LEU A 379 -3.97 -1.18 8.97
CA LEU A 379 -2.52 -1.36 9.04
C LEU A 379 -1.88 -1.35 7.66
N VAL A 380 -0.72 -0.71 7.56
CA VAL A 380 0.15 -0.80 6.39
C VAL A 380 0.58 -2.27 6.22
N LYS A 381 0.35 -2.82 5.02
CA LYS A 381 0.79 -4.19 4.67
C LYS A 381 2.30 -4.27 4.51
N VAL A 382 2.84 -5.47 4.68
CA VAL A 382 4.25 -5.76 4.41
C VAL A 382 4.58 -5.64 2.92
N GLU A 383 5.85 -5.39 2.59
CA GLU A 383 6.32 -5.38 1.20
C GLU A 383 7.38 -6.47 0.96
N ASN A 384 7.64 -6.80 -0.31
CA ASN A 384 8.74 -7.66 -0.75
C ASN A 384 8.82 -9.02 0.00
N VAL A 385 7.69 -9.71 0.12
CA VAL A 385 7.61 -11.05 0.73
C VAL A 385 8.34 -12.06 -0.17
N THR A 386 9.53 -12.47 0.25
CA THR A 386 10.41 -13.39 -0.47
C THR A 386 10.51 -14.72 0.27
N VAL A 387 10.82 -15.79 -0.48
CA VAL A 387 10.91 -17.16 0.03
C VAL A 387 12.21 -17.79 -0.44
N THR A 388 12.89 -18.49 0.45
CA THR A 388 14.13 -19.22 0.17
C THR A 388 14.06 -20.64 0.75
N VAL A 389 14.69 -21.60 0.07
CA VAL A 389 14.75 -23.01 0.47
C VAL A 389 16.21 -23.39 0.67
N ASP A 390 16.60 -23.86 1.87
CA ASP A 390 17.90 -24.48 2.07
C ASP A 390 17.87 -25.91 1.52
N THR A 391 18.60 -26.11 0.42
CA THR A 391 18.74 -27.37 -0.29
C THR A 391 19.69 -28.35 0.43
N ASN A 392 20.49 -27.87 1.38
CA ASN A 392 21.50 -28.63 2.09
C ASN A 392 21.11 -28.78 3.58
N PRO A 393 20.33 -29.81 3.96
CA PRO A 393 19.73 -29.93 5.29
C PRO A 393 20.76 -30.18 6.40
N SER A 394 21.45 -29.12 6.82
CA SER A 394 22.59 -29.20 7.72
C SER A 394 22.17 -29.57 9.15
N GLY A 395 22.92 -30.49 9.78
CA GLY A 395 22.98 -30.61 11.24
C GLY A 395 22.71 -31.96 11.90
N GLU A 396 22.08 -32.94 11.25
CA GLU A 396 21.96 -34.32 11.78
C GLU A 396 22.43 -35.38 10.78
N GLU A 397 23.07 -36.42 11.32
CA GLU A 397 23.75 -37.49 10.57
C GLU A 397 22.75 -38.31 9.72
N ASN A 398 22.78 -38.14 8.40
CA ASN A 398 22.17 -39.10 7.46
C ASN A 398 22.97 -40.41 7.53
N LYS A 399 22.57 -41.32 8.44
CA LYS A 399 23.21 -42.63 8.58
C LYS A 399 22.83 -43.53 7.43
N SER A 400 23.82 -43.84 6.60
CA SER A 400 23.80 -44.79 5.49
C SER A 400 23.70 -46.28 5.94
N ASP A 401 23.14 -46.54 7.13
CA ASP A 401 22.74 -47.88 7.55
C ASP A 401 21.42 -48.24 6.84
N GLY A 402 21.51 -49.02 5.76
CA GLY A 402 20.40 -49.32 4.86
C GLY A 402 19.31 -50.25 5.42
N GLU A 403 18.51 -49.78 6.39
CA GLU A 403 17.25 -50.40 6.83
C GLU A 403 16.24 -49.33 7.27
N THR A 404 15.29 -48.97 6.39
CA THR A 404 14.22 -47.99 6.69
C THR A 404 13.03 -48.63 7.43
N GLU A 405 13.24 -49.05 8.69
CA GLU A 405 12.11 -49.19 9.62
C GLU A 405 11.50 -47.80 9.93
N ASP A 406 10.19 -47.66 9.69
CA ASP A 406 9.36 -46.48 9.93
C ASP A 406 9.85 -45.14 9.32
N GLY A 407 9.80 -45.05 7.99
CA GLY A 407 9.04 -43.98 7.30
C GLY A 407 9.33 -42.52 7.66
N LYS A 408 10.58 -42.16 7.94
CA LYS A 408 10.99 -40.76 8.15
C LYS A 408 11.09 -40.03 6.80
N THR A 409 10.26 -39.03 6.63
CA THR A 409 10.37 -38.00 5.58
C THR A 409 11.55 -37.08 5.88
N ASN A 410 12.32 -36.71 4.84
CA ASN A 410 13.30 -35.65 4.94
C ASN A 410 12.59 -34.30 5.10
N LYS A 411 13.24 -33.37 5.81
CA LYS A 411 12.69 -32.03 6.05
C LYS A 411 13.70 -30.93 5.76
N TYR A 412 13.31 -29.98 4.92
CA TYR A 412 14.12 -28.90 4.40
C TYR A 412 13.70 -27.58 5.03
N GLU A 413 14.65 -26.68 5.27
CA GLU A 413 14.36 -25.39 5.89
C GLU A 413 13.90 -24.40 4.83
N VAL A 414 12.71 -23.83 5.03
CA VAL A 414 12.17 -22.75 4.20
C VAL A 414 12.16 -21.50 5.05
N THR A 415 12.76 -20.42 4.54
CA THR A 415 12.81 -19.11 5.21
C THR A 415 12.07 -18.09 4.36
N ILE A 416 11.14 -17.38 4.99
CA ILE A 416 10.31 -16.32 4.42
C ILE A 416 10.74 -15.01 5.06
N GLU A 417 11.07 -14.00 4.25
CA GLU A 417 11.53 -12.67 4.71
C GLU A 417 10.75 -11.56 3.99
N TRP A 418 10.52 -10.43 4.65
CA TRP A 418 9.78 -9.30 4.11
C TRP A 418 10.31 -7.97 4.63
N ASP A 419 9.98 -6.87 3.95
CA ASP A 419 10.24 -5.53 4.46
C ASP A 419 9.20 -5.17 5.53
N ASP A 420 9.71 -4.80 6.71
CA ASP A 420 8.94 -4.22 7.81
C ASP A 420 8.39 -2.85 7.38
N PRO A 421 7.08 -2.56 7.49
CA PRO A 421 6.50 -1.29 7.05
C PRO A 421 6.98 -0.07 7.88
N ASN A 422 7.72 -0.28 8.96
CA ASN A 422 8.19 0.73 9.91
C ASN A 422 7.05 1.53 10.58
N ASP A 423 5.83 0.98 10.56
CA ASP A 423 4.64 1.51 11.22
C ASP A 423 4.69 1.22 12.72
N ASN A 424 4.44 2.24 13.55
CA ASN A 424 4.46 2.12 15.00
C ASN A 424 3.19 1.50 15.61
N GLU A 425 2.14 1.21 14.84
CA GLU A 425 0.99 0.41 15.30
C GLU A 425 1.23 -1.11 15.11
N VAL A 426 2.21 -1.53 14.31
CA VAL A 426 2.53 -2.95 14.09
C VAL A 426 3.20 -3.57 15.33
N ALA A 427 2.53 -4.57 15.88
CA ALA A 427 2.98 -5.37 17.02
C ALA A 427 3.67 -6.68 16.58
N GLY A 428 3.42 -7.18 15.38
CA GLY A 428 4.05 -8.38 14.83
C GLY A 428 3.43 -8.85 13.53
N TYR A 429 3.67 -10.11 13.17
CA TYR A 429 3.28 -10.71 11.90
C TYR A 429 2.62 -12.08 12.07
N TYR A 430 1.55 -12.33 11.32
CA TYR A 430 0.97 -13.66 11.09
C TYR A 430 1.55 -14.24 9.79
N ILE A 431 1.94 -15.52 9.85
CA ILE A 431 2.45 -16.29 8.71
C ILE A 431 1.43 -17.36 8.37
N TYR A 432 1.00 -17.41 7.12
CA TYR A 432 0.12 -18.43 6.58
C TYR A 432 0.88 -19.30 5.59
N ARG A 433 0.55 -20.59 5.55
CA ARG A 433 0.98 -21.52 4.50
C ARG A 433 -0.24 -22.25 3.95
N ASP A 434 -0.39 -22.22 2.64
CA ASP A 434 -1.52 -22.79 1.90
C ASP A 434 -2.89 -22.31 2.44
N GLY A 435 -2.91 -21.09 3.00
CA GLY A 435 -4.07 -20.44 3.63
C GLY A 435 -4.24 -20.68 5.14
N GLU A 436 -3.57 -21.68 5.74
CA GLU A 436 -3.64 -21.96 7.19
C GLU A 436 -2.55 -21.17 7.98
N GLU A 437 -2.89 -20.63 9.15
CA GLU A 437 -1.92 -19.96 10.03
C GLU A 437 -0.90 -20.96 10.58
N VAL A 438 0.39 -20.76 10.29
CA VAL A 438 1.50 -21.59 10.79
C VAL A 438 2.28 -20.92 11.92
N ALA A 439 2.32 -19.58 11.98
CA ALA A 439 3.01 -18.86 13.05
C ALA A 439 2.48 -17.45 13.28
N ASN A 440 2.75 -16.94 14.49
CA ASN A 440 2.66 -15.55 14.89
C ASN A 440 4.01 -15.15 15.51
N ILE A 441 4.69 -14.15 14.95
CA ILE A 441 6.04 -13.71 15.37
C ILE A 441 6.17 -12.17 15.38
N LYS A 442 7.37 -11.65 15.71
CA LYS A 442 7.66 -10.21 15.78
C LYS A 442 8.80 -9.74 14.88
N ASP A 443 9.72 -10.62 14.52
CA ASP A 443 10.81 -10.31 13.60
C ASP A 443 10.32 -10.46 12.14
N PRO A 444 10.82 -9.67 11.17
CA PRO A 444 10.36 -9.70 9.77
C PRO A 444 10.95 -10.87 8.94
N SER A 445 11.15 -12.02 9.57
CA SER A 445 11.77 -13.22 9.00
C SER A 445 11.32 -14.46 9.79
N TYR A 446 10.87 -15.51 9.09
CA TYR A 446 10.36 -16.75 9.66
C TYR A 446 10.96 -17.97 8.94
N SER A 447 11.46 -18.95 9.70
CA SER A 447 11.98 -20.22 9.17
C SER A 447 11.21 -21.42 9.73
N GLU A 448 10.85 -22.38 8.88
CA GLU A 448 10.30 -23.68 9.32
C GLU A 448 10.82 -24.86 8.50
N ARG A 449 10.57 -26.09 8.97
CA ARG A 449 11.06 -27.33 8.32
C ARG A 449 9.94 -28.21 7.76
N VAL A 450 9.75 -28.09 6.45
CA VAL A 450 8.70 -28.74 5.64
C VAL A 450 9.21 -29.99 4.93
N GLU A 451 8.31 -30.80 4.38
CA GLU A 451 8.65 -32.01 3.60
C GLU A 451 8.81 -31.63 2.11
N SER A 452 9.04 -32.60 1.21
CA SER A 452 9.00 -32.30 -0.23
C SER A 452 7.57 -31.99 -0.70
N GLY A 453 7.44 -30.96 -1.53
CA GLY A 453 6.15 -30.39 -1.91
C GLY A 453 6.29 -29.00 -2.55
N THR A 454 5.15 -28.36 -2.79
CA THR A 454 5.04 -26.96 -3.22
C THR A 454 4.14 -26.26 -2.23
N TYR A 455 4.60 -25.13 -1.68
CA TYR A 455 3.89 -24.40 -0.62
C TYR A 455 3.75 -22.92 -0.98
N GLN A 456 2.56 -22.36 -0.76
CA GLN A 456 2.30 -20.93 -0.90
C GLN A 456 2.34 -20.27 0.48
N TYR A 457 3.12 -19.19 0.64
CA TYR A 457 3.20 -18.44 1.90
C TYR A 457 2.58 -17.06 1.76
N GLU A 458 1.83 -16.64 2.78
CA GLU A 458 1.29 -15.28 2.91
C GLU A 458 1.71 -14.68 4.25
N VAL A 459 1.93 -13.36 4.29
CA VAL A 459 2.25 -12.63 5.52
C VAL A 459 1.25 -11.49 5.72
N ALA A 460 0.82 -11.27 6.96
CA ALA A 460 0.04 -10.08 7.34
C ALA A 460 0.60 -9.48 8.64
N ALA A 461 0.67 -8.16 8.73
CA ALA A 461 1.01 -7.45 9.96
C ALA A 461 -0.20 -7.40 10.91
N TYR A 462 0.03 -7.31 12.22
CA TYR A 462 -1.04 -7.13 13.21
C TYR A 462 -0.66 -6.12 14.31
N SER A 463 -1.64 -5.52 14.98
CA SER A 463 -1.44 -4.51 16.04
C SER A 463 -1.82 -5.00 17.44
N ASP A 464 -1.43 -4.24 18.46
CA ASP A 464 -1.88 -4.42 19.86
C ASP A 464 -3.41 -4.17 20.06
N LYS A 465 -4.15 -3.78 18.99
CA LYS A 465 -5.61 -3.61 18.95
C LYS A 465 -6.34 -4.77 18.23
N ASP A 466 -5.64 -5.87 17.94
CA ASP A 466 -6.13 -7.02 17.15
C ASP A 466 -6.55 -6.70 15.70
N VAL A 467 -6.13 -5.55 15.15
CA VAL A 467 -6.22 -5.28 13.69
C VAL A 467 -5.18 -6.12 12.96
N VAL A 468 -5.52 -6.59 11.76
CA VAL A 468 -4.63 -7.32 10.84
C VAL A 468 -4.63 -6.60 9.47
N SER A 469 -3.47 -6.50 8.82
CA SER A 469 -3.36 -5.92 7.47
C SER A 469 -3.96 -6.83 6.40
N GLU A 470 -4.01 -6.34 5.14
CA GLU A 470 -4.10 -7.25 4.00
C GLU A 470 -3.01 -8.34 4.09
N LYS A 471 -3.34 -9.55 3.63
CA LYS A 471 -2.37 -10.60 3.39
C LYS A 471 -1.57 -10.31 2.11
N VAL A 472 -0.27 -10.51 2.18
CA VAL A 472 0.64 -10.40 1.03
C VAL A 472 1.24 -11.76 0.74
N LEU A 473 0.90 -12.30 -0.44
CA LEU A 473 1.46 -13.55 -0.97
C LEU A 473 2.94 -13.34 -1.35
N ALA A 474 3.77 -14.36 -1.11
CA ALA A 474 5.15 -14.39 -1.57
C ALA A 474 5.29 -14.27 -3.10
N GLU A 475 6.41 -13.70 -3.57
CA GLU A 475 6.69 -13.55 -5.00
C GLU A 475 6.79 -14.89 -5.75
N GLU A 476 7.26 -15.95 -5.08
CA GLU A 476 7.42 -17.31 -5.63
C GLU A 476 6.91 -18.38 -4.63
N GLU A 477 6.52 -19.55 -5.16
CA GLU A 477 6.13 -20.71 -4.34
C GLU A 477 7.37 -21.40 -3.75
N ALA A 478 7.30 -21.87 -2.50
CA ALA A 478 8.37 -22.70 -1.93
C ALA A 478 8.32 -24.10 -2.54
N ILE A 479 9.10 -24.33 -3.60
CA ILE A 479 9.23 -25.64 -4.23
C ILE A 479 10.37 -26.41 -3.54
N VAL A 480 10.01 -27.48 -2.85
CA VAL A 480 10.91 -28.30 -2.04
C VAL A 480 10.98 -29.71 -2.62
N TYR A 481 12.17 -30.13 -3.03
CA TYR A 481 12.42 -31.47 -3.54
C TYR A 481 13.00 -32.38 -2.45
N ASP A 482 12.86 -33.70 -2.59
CA ASP A 482 13.61 -34.64 -1.73
C ASP A 482 15.05 -34.80 -2.24
N TYR A 483 15.88 -33.79 -1.98
CA TYR A 483 17.29 -33.71 -2.40
C TYR A 483 18.11 -34.96 -2.06
N ALA A 484 17.74 -35.69 -1.00
CA ALA A 484 18.44 -36.91 -0.58
C ALA A 484 18.18 -38.13 -1.49
N ASN A 485 17.11 -38.10 -2.31
CA ASN A 485 16.85 -39.12 -3.33
C ASN A 485 17.23 -38.67 -4.75
N GLY A 486 17.51 -37.37 -4.95
CA GLY A 486 17.90 -36.77 -6.23
C GLY A 486 16.73 -36.29 -7.11
N GLU A 487 15.54 -36.09 -6.54
CA GLU A 487 14.35 -35.55 -7.25
C GLU A 487 14.63 -34.23 -7.99
N HIS A 488 15.49 -33.38 -7.45
CA HIS A 488 15.90 -32.12 -8.10
C HIS A 488 16.71 -32.37 -9.38
N ILE A 489 17.58 -33.38 -9.38
CA ILE A 489 18.40 -33.76 -10.54
C ILE A 489 17.52 -34.32 -11.67
N ALA A 490 16.55 -35.17 -11.33
CA ALA A 490 15.57 -35.70 -12.29
C ALA A 490 14.63 -34.62 -12.88
N LYS A 491 14.61 -33.41 -12.29
CA LYS A 491 13.94 -32.22 -12.83
C LYS A 491 14.90 -31.26 -13.55
N GLN A 492 16.20 -31.38 -13.31
CA GLN A 492 17.24 -30.58 -13.96
C GLN A 492 17.66 -31.15 -15.33
N PHE A 493 17.59 -32.47 -15.53
CA PHE A 493 18.01 -33.12 -16.78
C PHE A 493 16.89 -33.88 -17.47
N ILE A 494 16.69 -33.62 -18.77
CA ILE A 494 15.55 -34.14 -19.55
C ILE A 494 15.62 -35.64 -19.89
N ASP A 495 16.72 -36.30 -19.54
CA ASP A 495 17.02 -37.71 -19.81
C ASP A 495 17.46 -38.49 -18.55
N VAL A 496 17.00 -38.03 -17.38
CA VAL A 496 17.20 -38.68 -16.07
C VAL A 496 15.85 -38.90 -15.38
N ASP A 497 15.38 -40.14 -15.33
CA ASP A 497 14.15 -40.51 -14.59
C ASP A 497 14.46 -40.77 -13.11
N LEU A 498 13.60 -40.37 -12.16
CA LEU A 498 13.87 -40.55 -10.71
C LEU A 498 14.00 -42.02 -10.27
N ASP A 499 13.40 -42.95 -11.01
CA ASP A 499 13.53 -44.40 -10.76
C ASP A 499 14.90 -44.98 -11.23
N ASP A 500 15.78 -44.18 -11.85
CA ASP A 500 17.09 -44.64 -12.31
C ASP A 500 18.06 -44.88 -11.14
N TRP A 501 18.70 -46.06 -11.16
CA TRP A 501 19.57 -46.59 -10.10
C TRP A 501 20.78 -45.73 -9.71
N TYR A 502 21.12 -44.70 -10.49
CA TYR A 502 22.27 -43.82 -10.29
C TYR A 502 21.90 -42.42 -9.79
N VAL A 503 20.61 -42.07 -9.64
CA VAL A 503 20.17 -40.68 -9.40
C VAL A 503 20.57 -40.16 -8.01
N SER A 504 20.39 -40.98 -6.96
CA SER A 504 20.83 -40.63 -5.60
C SER A 504 22.35 -40.50 -5.47
N GLU A 505 23.11 -41.23 -6.30
CA GLU A 505 24.58 -41.12 -6.38
C GLU A 505 25.04 -39.96 -7.30
N LEU A 506 24.18 -39.49 -8.21
CA LEU A 506 24.48 -38.38 -9.08
C LEU A 506 24.28 -37.03 -8.37
N ALA A 507 23.25 -36.92 -7.53
CA ALA A 507 22.94 -35.71 -6.75
C ALA A 507 24.14 -35.03 -6.09
N PRO A 508 24.91 -35.68 -5.18
CA PRO A 508 26.03 -35.03 -4.50
C PRO A 508 27.12 -34.56 -5.47
N LEU A 509 27.28 -35.19 -6.63
CA LEU A 509 28.28 -34.82 -7.64
C LEU A 509 27.83 -33.63 -8.52
N VAL A 510 26.52 -33.44 -8.70
CA VAL A 510 25.95 -32.29 -9.42
C VAL A 510 25.85 -31.09 -8.50
N ASP A 511 25.42 -31.28 -7.25
CA ASP A 511 25.30 -30.22 -6.24
C ASP A 511 26.69 -29.65 -5.86
N ALA A 512 27.73 -30.48 -5.84
CA ALA A 512 29.12 -30.03 -5.70
C ALA A 512 29.71 -29.39 -6.98
N GLY A 513 29.02 -29.44 -8.12
CA GLY A 513 29.51 -29.00 -9.43
C GLY A 513 30.56 -29.92 -10.08
N THR A 514 30.99 -30.99 -9.39
CA THR A 514 31.98 -31.96 -9.87
C THR A 514 31.59 -32.59 -11.21
N ILE A 515 30.29 -32.87 -11.42
CA ILE A 515 29.74 -33.32 -12.70
C ILE A 515 28.62 -32.38 -13.14
N THR A 516 28.76 -31.81 -14.34
CA THR A 516 27.79 -30.89 -14.96
C THR A 516 27.17 -31.51 -16.20
N GLY A 517 25.88 -31.28 -16.45
CA GLY A 517 25.21 -31.65 -17.71
C GLY A 517 25.70 -30.86 -18.93
N TYR A 518 25.07 -31.09 -20.08
CA TYR A 518 25.37 -30.42 -21.35
C TYR A 518 24.43 -29.22 -21.61
N GLU A 519 24.78 -28.34 -22.55
CA GLU A 519 24.01 -27.11 -22.88
C GLU A 519 22.58 -27.37 -23.41
N ASP A 520 22.23 -28.63 -23.72
CA ASP A 520 20.94 -29.07 -24.22
C ASP A 520 20.05 -29.72 -23.14
N GLU A 521 20.32 -29.40 -21.87
CA GLU A 521 19.60 -29.89 -20.68
C GLU A 521 19.68 -31.42 -20.49
N THR A 522 20.62 -32.09 -21.15
CA THR A 522 20.87 -33.54 -20.98
C THR A 522 22.00 -33.85 -20.01
N PHE A 523 21.88 -34.99 -19.33
CA PHE A 523 22.95 -35.65 -18.58
C PHE A 523 23.63 -36.77 -19.36
N ARG A 524 22.92 -37.45 -20.28
CA ARG A 524 23.41 -38.56 -21.14
C ARG A 524 23.95 -39.76 -20.36
N PRO A 525 23.16 -40.35 -19.43
CA PRO A 525 23.63 -41.39 -18.51
C PRO A 525 24.22 -42.63 -19.20
N HIS A 526 23.73 -42.97 -20.39
CA HIS A 526 24.09 -44.18 -21.11
C HIS A 526 25.19 -44.00 -22.17
N GLU A 527 25.67 -42.77 -22.42
CA GLU A 527 26.80 -42.56 -23.34
C GLU A 527 28.12 -43.01 -22.70
N SER A 528 29.01 -43.61 -23.51
CA SER A 528 30.38 -43.94 -23.11
C SER A 528 31.16 -42.65 -22.84
N MET A 529 31.83 -42.54 -21.69
CA MET A 529 32.70 -41.40 -21.44
C MET A 529 34.04 -41.51 -22.17
N THR A 530 34.53 -40.37 -22.65
CA THR A 530 35.89 -40.24 -23.17
C THR A 530 36.92 -40.18 -22.04
N ARG A 531 38.18 -40.49 -22.36
CA ARG A 531 39.32 -40.34 -21.45
C ARG A 531 39.52 -38.89 -20.99
N ALA A 532 39.19 -37.92 -21.85
CA ALA A 532 39.16 -36.49 -21.48
C ALA A 532 38.11 -36.19 -20.42
N GLU A 533 36.85 -36.62 -20.59
CA GLU A 533 35.78 -36.37 -19.61
C GLU A 533 36.09 -37.03 -18.26
N ALA A 534 36.63 -38.24 -18.25
CA ALA A 534 37.05 -38.89 -17.01
C ALA A 534 38.15 -38.11 -16.27
N ALA A 535 39.13 -37.53 -16.99
CA ALA A 535 40.15 -36.68 -16.39
C ALA A 535 39.58 -35.36 -15.84
N VAL A 536 38.59 -34.77 -16.52
CA VAL A 536 37.87 -33.57 -16.04
C VAL A 536 37.10 -33.88 -14.76
N THR A 537 36.29 -34.95 -14.72
CA THR A 537 35.52 -35.31 -13.52
C THR A 537 36.40 -35.54 -12.30
N LEU A 538 37.47 -36.34 -12.44
CA LEU A 538 38.40 -36.61 -11.34
C LEU A 538 39.09 -35.33 -10.85
N MET A 539 39.65 -34.52 -11.75
CA MET A 539 40.44 -33.37 -11.33
C MET A 539 39.60 -32.14 -10.94
N ARG A 540 38.34 -32.03 -11.40
CA ARG A 540 37.42 -30.97 -10.94
C ARG A 540 37.04 -31.15 -9.46
N ASP A 541 36.83 -32.38 -9.00
CA ASP A 541 36.58 -32.70 -7.59
C ASP A 541 37.67 -32.11 -6.66
N LYS A 542 38.94 -32.19 -7.09
CA LYS A 542 40.11 -31.80 -6.29
C LYS A 542 40.55 -30.33 -6.47
N HIS A 543 40.27 -29.72 -7.64
CA HIS A 543 40.84 -28.42 -8.03
C HIS A 543 39.79 -27.39 -8.51
N GLY A 544 38.54 -27.77 -8.72
CA GLY A 544 37.54 -26.95 -9.41
C GLY A 544 37.82 -26.80 -10.90
N ASP A 545 37.46 -25.65 -11.48
CA ASP A 545 37.71 -25.36 -12.89
C ASP A 545 39.16 -24.93 -13.15
N ILE A 546 39.78 -25.49 -14.20
CA ILE A 546 41.17 -25.23 -14.59
C ILE A 546 41.21 -24.71 -16.04
N ASP A 547 41.82 -23.55 -16.25
CA ASP A 547 42.06 -23.00 -17.60
C ASP A 547 42.86 -23.99 -18.48
N PRO A 548 42.51 -24.13 -19.78
CA PRO A 548 43.29 -24.91 -20.74
C PRO A 548 44.78 -24.50 -20.78
N ARG A 549 45.68 -25.49 -20.65
CA ARG A 549 47.14 -25.29 -20.63
C ARG A 549 47.86 -26.31 -21.52
N ALA A 550 49.11 -25.98 -21.89
CA ALA A 550 49.96 -26.93 -22.61
C ALA A 550 50.20 -28.20 -21.77
N THR A 551 50.13 -29.36 -22.41
CA THR A 551 50.26 -30.67 -21.78
C THR A 551 51.59 -31.35 -22.12
N SER A 552 51.87 -32.46 -21.43
CA SER A 552 52.98 -33.37 -21.68
C SER A 552 52.67 -34.47 -22.72
N PHE A 553 51.54 -34.37 -23.45
CA PHE A 553 51.10 -35.36 -24.44
C PHE A 553 51.02 -34.77 -25.85
N ASP A 554 51.57 -35.48 -26.83
CA ASP A 554 51.77 -34.99 -28.21
C ASP A 554 50.43 -34.79 -28.99
N ASP A 555 49.32 -35.35 -28.48
CA ASP A 555 47.99 -35.30 -29.08
C ASP A 555 46.96 -34.43 -28.33
N VAL A 556 47.30 -33.87 -27.16
CA VAL A 556 46.41 -32.97 -26.39
C VAL A 556 46.87 -31.53 -26.53
N ALA A 557 46.24 -30.80 -27.46
CA ALA A 557 46.49 -29.38 -27.69
C ALA A 557 46.24 -28.52 -26.44
N ASP A 558 47.02 -27.46 -26.27
CA ASP A 558 46.88 -26.47 -25.19
C ASP A 558 45.47 -25.85 -25.10
N THR A 559 44.81 -25.74 -26.25
CA THR A 559 43.46 -25.20 -26.47
C THR A 559 42.34 -26.24 -26.41
N HIS A 560 42.64 -27.51 -26.15
CA HIS A 560 41.62 -28.54 -25.89
C HIS A 560 40.95 -28.29 -24.53
N TYR A 561 39.62 -28.40 -24.43
CA TYR A 561 38.88 -28.02 -23.21
C TYR A 561 39.43 -28.73 -21.95
N ALA A 562 39.70 -30.03 -22.03
CA ALA A 562 40.20 -30.81 -20.91
C ALA A 562 41.71 -30.63 -20.60
N SER A 563 42.48 -29.84 -21.36
CA SER A 563 43.95 -29.81 -21.25
C SER A 563 44.46 -29.35 -19.87
N GLY A 564 43.73 -28.43 -19.22
CA GLY A 564 43.96 -27.98 -17.85
C GLY A 564 43.99 -29.13 -16.84
N TRP A 565 42.92 -29.92 -16.85
CA TRP A 565 42.69 -31.08 -15.98
C TRP A 565 43.52 -32.30 -16.38
N ILE A 566 43.73 -32.57 -17.67
CA ILE A 566 44.60 -33.66 -18.15
C ILE A 566 46.01 -33.46 -17.63
N GLU A 567 46.60 -32.27 -17.78
CA GLU A 567 47.96 -32.03 -17.26
C GLU A 567 47.98 -32.01 -15.73
N ALA A 568 46.89 -31.63 -15.04
CA ALA A 568 46.80 -31.74 -13.58
C ALA A 568 46.81 -33.21 -13.11
N ALA A 569 46.07 -34.09 -13.81
CA ALA A 569 46.10 -35.53 -13.56
C ALA A 569 47.48 -36.16 -13.86
N PHE A 570 48.29 -35.56 -14.75
CA PHE A 570 49.66 -36.01 -15.03
C PHE A 570 50.66 -35.50 -14.00
N ASP A 571 50.58 -34.22 -13.61
CA ASP A 571 51.38 -33.60 -12.54
C ASP A 571 51.19 -34.33 -11.18
N GLU A 572 50.03 -34.97 -10.96
CA GLU A 572 49.69 -35.77 -9.78
C GLU A 572 49.82 -37.30 -9.97
N GLU A 573 50.47 -37.77 -11.05
CA GLU A 573 50.70 -39.19 -11.38
C GLU A 573 49.42 -40.08 -11.56
N VAL A 574 48.22 -39.47 -11.54
CA VAL A 574 46.92 -40.15 -11.77
C VAL A 574 46.86 -40.73 -13.18
N ILE A 575 47.21 -39.95 -14.21
CA ILE A 575 47.39 -40.44 -15.58
C ILE A 575 48.87 -40.53 -15.94
N THR A 576 49.20 -41.44 -16.84
CA THR A 576 50.60 -41.68 -17.28
C THR A 576 50.78 -41.72 -18.81
N GLY A 577 49.71 -41.53 -19.58
CA GLY A 577 49.72 -41.68 -21.04
C GLY A 577 50.02 -43.11 -21.52
N TYR A 578 50.31 -43.23 -22.82
CA TYR A 578 50.76 -44.44 -23.50
C TYR A 578 52.26 -44.38 -23.85
N GLU A 579 52.88 -45.51 -24.21
CA GLU A 579 54.32 -45.60 -24.59
C GLU A 579 54.71 -44.78 -25.84
N ASP A 580 53.73 -44.25 -26.58
CA ASP A 580 53.90 -43.43 -27.78
C ASP A 580 53.75 -41.93 -27.52
N GLU A 581 53.85 -41.51 -26.25
CA GLU A 581 53.76 -40.10 -25.80
C GLU A 581 52.37 -39.46 -26.03
N THR A 582 51.32 -40.28 -26.26
CA THR A 582 49.91 -39.85 -26.40
C THR A 582 49.07 -40.06 -25.14
N PHE A 583 47.99 -39.28 -24.99
CA PHE A 583 46.92 -39.50 -24.00
C PHE A 583 45.63 -40.04 -24.61
N ARG A 584 45.33 -39.67 -25.86
CA ARG A 584 44.11 -40.03 -26.62
C ARG A 584 42.83 -39.52 -25.96
N PRO A 585 42.60 -38.18 -25.97
CA PRO A 585 41.52 -37.54 -25.23
C PRO A 585 40.12 -38.03 -25.67
N ASP A 586 39.92 -38.24 -26.97
CA ASP A 586 38.64 -38.60 -27.58
C ASP A 586 38.36 -40.12 -27.60
N GLU A 587 39.27 -40.99 -27.12
CA GLU A 587 39.00 -42.43 -27.02
C GLU A 587 38.11 -42.73 -25.80
N GLU A 588 37.14 -43.64 -25.96
CA GLU A 588 36.27 -44.12 -24.87
C GLU A 588 37.09 -44.81 -23.78
N ILE A 589 36.90 -44.45 -22.51
CA ILE A 589 37.64 -45.05 -21.39
C ILE A 589 37.04 -46.41 -21.00
N ARG A 590 37.88 -47.44 -20.88
CA ARG A 590 37.44 -48.78 -20.48
C ARG A 590 37.37 -48.93 -18.96
N ARG A 591 36.52 -49.83 -18.45
CA ARG A 591 36.37 -50.14 -17.01
C ARG A 591 37.72 -50.44 -16.35
N GLY A 592 38.58 -51.22 -16.99
CA GLY A 592 39.93 -51.51 -16.48
C GLY A 592 40.83 -50.28 -16.40
N GLU A 593 40.78 -49.38 -17.38
CA GLU A 593 41.54 -48.12 -17.35
C GLU A 593 41.01 -47.19 -16.26
N PHE A 594 39.69 -47.03 -16.16
CA PHE A 594 39.08 -46.16 -15.14
C PHE A 594 39.33 -46.66 -13.71
N ALA A 595 39.35 -47.97 -13.49
CA ALA A 595 39.75 -48.56 -12.21
C ALA A 595 41.17 -48.12 -11.79
N VAL A 596 42.12 -48.08 -12.73
CA VAL A 596 43.50 -47.60 -12.47
C VAL A 596 43.52 -46.11 -12.13
N LEU A 597 42.68 -45.28 -12.79
CA LEU A 597 42.59 -43.85 -12.47
C LEU A 597 42.05 -43.63 -11.06
N LEU A 598 40.96 -44.32 -10.68
CA LEU A 598 40.39 -44.25 -9.33
C LEU A 598 41.38 -44.71 -8.26
N MET A 599 42.03 -45.86 -8.45
CA MET A 599 43.02 -46.38 -7.49
C MET A 599 44.15 -45.37 -7.21
N ARG A 600 44.58 -44.62 -8.24
CA ARG A 600 45.61 -43.58 -8.10
C ARG A 600 45.06 -42.29 -7.49
N PHE A 601 43.91 -41.80 -7.95
CA PHE A 601 43.27 -40.56 -7.46
C PHE A 601 42.83 -40.64 -5.97
N PHE A 602 42.52 -41.86 -5.50
CA PHE A 602 42.23 -42.14 -4.09
C PHE A 602 43.44 -42.69 -3.29
N GLU A 603 44.64 -42.74 -3.89
CA GLU A 603 45.90 -43.14 -3.25
C GLU A 603 45.85 -44.48 -2.47
N LEU A 604 45.14 -45.49 -2.99
CA LEU A 604 44.81 -46.72 -2.25
C LEU A 604 46.03 -47.63 -1.98
N GLU A 605 46.30 -47.96 -0.70
CA GLU A 605 47.43 -48.81 -0.26
C GLU A 605 47.20 -50.32 -0.49
N GLU A 606 48.15 -51.03 -1.13
CA GLU A 606 48.04 -52.47 -1.47
C GLU A 606 47.52 -53.38 -0.31
N VAL A 607 46.35 -54.01 -0.51
CA VAL A 607 45.75 -54.92 0.47
C VAL A 607 46.55 -56.24 0.56
N THR A 608 47.35 -56.37 1.62
CA THR A 608 48.32 -57.47 1.80
C THR A 608 47.74 -58.86 2.13
N SER A 609 46.43 -59.11 1.97
CA SER A 609 45.76 -60.33 2.48
C SER A 609 44.61 -60.90 1.65
N ALA A 610 44.97 -61.74 0.66
CA ALA A 610 44.36 -63.04 0.35
C ALA A 610 42.86 -63.20 -0.03
N GLU A 611 41.99 -62.21 0.11
CA GLU A 611 40.58 -62.27 -0.35
C GLU A 611 40.34 -61.42 -1.61
N GLN A 612 41.26 -61.52 -2.58
CA GLN A 612 41.03 -61.03 -3.94
C GLN A 612 39.85 -61.78 -4.55
N HIS A 613 38.74 -61.08 -4.82
CA HIS A 613 37.69 -61.57 -5.71
C HIS A 613 38.24 -61.63 -7.14
N SER A 614 38.51 -62.84 -7.62
CA SER A 614 39.09 -63.08 -8.95
C SER A 614 38.00 -63.28 -9.99
N PHE A 615 37.52 -62.19 -10.58
CA PHE A 615 36.56 -62.23 -11.69
C PHE A 615 37.10 -63.08 -12.85
N THR A 616 36.21 -63.85 -13.50
CA THR A 616 36.59 -64.86 -14.48
C THR A 616 37.17 -64.33 -15.79
N ASP A 617 37.08 -63.02 -16.03
CA ASP A 617 37.57 -62.31 -17.21
C ASP A 617 38.66 -61.26 -16.91
N VAL A 618 39.21 -61.25 -15.69
CA VAL A 618 40.37 -60.43 -15.32
C VAL A 618 41.61 -61.32 -15.23
N ASP A 619 42.51 -61.22 -16.22
CA ASP A 619 43.79 -61.91 -16.19
C ASP A 619 44.75 -61.19 -15.22
N GLY A 620 45.43 -61.93 -14.35
CA GLY A 620 46.30 -61.38 -13.30
C GLY A 620 47.60 -60.76 -13.80
N ASP A 621 47.98 -61.02 -15.06
CA ASP A 621 49.12 -60.38 -15.73
C ASP A 621 48.75 -59.04 -16.41
N GLU A 622 47.46 -58.64 -16.45
CA GLU A 622 47.01 -57.38 -17.09
C GLU A 622 47.15 -56.14 -16.19
N PHE A 623 47.41 -54.99 -16.81
CA PHE A 623 47.80 -53.75 -16.11
C PHE A 623 46.74 -53.20 -15.14
N TYR A 624 45.46 -53.53 -15.36
CA TYR A 624 44.34 -53.12 -14.51
C TYR A 624 44.03 -54.10 -13.37
N ALA A 625 44.58 -55.33 -13.39
CA ALA A 625 44.15 -56.40 -12.49
C ALA A 625 44.33 -56.04 -11.00
N GLY A 626 45.43 -55.35 -10.67
CA GLY A 626 45.66 -54.81 -9.33
C GLY A 626 44.60 -53.80 -8.91
N ALA A 627 44.28 -52.83 -9.77
CA ALA A 627 43.30 -51.78 -9.48
C ALA A 627 41.87 -52.32 -9.33
N VAL A 628 41.47 -53.29 -10.17
CA VAL A 628 40.18 -53.98 -10.03
C VAL A 628 40.11 -54.74 -8.71
N ALA A 629 41.14 -55.53 -8.38
CA ALA A 629 41.19 -56.27 -7.11
C ALA A 629 41.17 -55.32 -5.89
N MET A 630 41.80 -54.15 -5.98
CA MET A 630 41.77 -53.12 -4.95
C MET A 630 40.37 -52.53 -4.76
N LEU A 631 39.73 -52.03 -5.82
CA LEU A 631 38.40 -51.41 -5.71
C LEU A 631 37.32 -52.40 -5.26
N THR A 632 37.43 -53.68 -5.60
CA THR A 632 36.53 -54.72 -5.07
C THR A 632 36.86 -55.10 -3.62
N ALA A 633 38.14 -55.10 -3.20
CA ALA A 633 38.52 -55.36 -1.80
C ALA A 633 38.07 -54.27 -0.81
N TYR A 634 37.90 -53.03 -1.29
CA TYR A 634 37.28 -51.93 -0.55
C TYR A 634 35.75 -51.84 -0.72
N GLY A 635 35.13 -52.69 -1.56
CA GLY A 635 33.68 -52.68 -1.80
C GLY A 635 33.17 -51.68 -2.84
N TYR A 636 33.99 -50.70 -3.26
CA TYR A 636 33.61 -49.70 -4.26
C TYR A 636 33.17 -50.29 -5.61
N ALA A 637 33.89 -51.30 -6.11
CA ALA A 637 33.66 -51.87 -7.44
C ALA A 637 33.13 -53.31 -7.40
N GLU A 638 31.90 -53.51 -7.86
CA GLU A 638 31.30 -54.83 -8.05
C GLU A 638 31.46 -55.37 -9.48
N GLY A 639 31.40 -56.70 -9.58
CA GLY A 639 31.23 -57.41 -10.85
C GLY A 639 29.76 -57.70 -11.16
N TYR A 640 29.53 -58.36 -12.29
CA TYR A 640 28.20 -58.81 -12.71
C TYR A 640 27.85 -60.20 -12.13
N GLU A 641 26.56 -60.55 -12.12
CA GLU A 641 26.03 -61.85 -11.63
C GLU A 641 26.69 -63.10 -12.26
N ASP A 642 27.35 -62.95 -13.41
CA ASP A 642 28.06 -64.01 -14.13
C ASP A 642 29.55 -64.16 -13.73
N ASP A 643 29.97 -63.50 -12.63
CA ASP A 643 31.34 -63.51 -12.11
C ASP A 643 32.34 -62.89 -13.11
N THR A 644 31.94 -61.78 -13.73
CA THR A 644 32.78 -60.98 -14.66
C THR A 644 32.88 -59.52 -14.21
N TYR A 645 34.02 -58.88 -14.50
CA TYR A 645 34.20 -57.43 -14.33
C TYR A 645 34.03 -56.65 -15.65
N ARG A 646 34.25 -57.31 -16.78
CA ARG A 646 34.21 -56.75 -18.15
C ARG A 646 35.17 -55.57 -18.35
N PRO A 647 36.47 -55.72 -18.01
CA PRO A 647 37.43 -54.62 -18.01
C PRO A 647 37.58 -53.92 -19.36
N GLU A 648 37.36 -54.63 -20.46
CA GLU A 648 37.45 -54.11 -21.84
C GLU A 648 36.21 -53.33 -22.32
N ARG A 649 35.14 -53.24 -21.52
CA ARG A 649 33.94 -52.46 -21.86
C ARG A 649 34.15 -50.98 -21.49
N SER A 650 33.72 -50.06 -22.35
CA SER A 650 33.62 -48.63 -22.04
C SER A 650 32.72 -48.37 -20.82
N VAL A 651 33.07 -47.38 -20.00
CA VAL A 651 32.24 -46.95 -18.85
C VAL A 651 31.17 -45.97 -19.32
N SER A 652 29.89 -46.16 -18.94
CA SER A 652 28.87 -45.14 -19.20
C SER A 652 28.92 -44.01 -18.18
N ARG A 653 28.39 -42.85 -18.53
CA ARG A 653 28.44 -41.66 -17.68
C ARG A 653 27.74 -41.82 -16.32
N SER A 654 26.64 -42.55 -16.25
CA SER A 654 26.03 -42.95 -14.97
C SER A 654 26.89 -43.92 -14.16
N GLU A 655 27.53 -44.90 -14.80
CA GLU A 655 28.40 -45.88 -14.13
C GLU A 655 29.67 -45.24 -13.55
N LEU A 656 30.22 -44.23 -14.22
CA LEU A 656 31.33 -43.44 -13.69
C LEU A 656 30.87 -42.62 -12.47
N SER A 657 29.74 -41.91 -12.60
CA SER A 657 29.20 -41.06 -11.53
C SER A 657 28.90 -41.87 -10.26
N ALA A 658 28.16 -42.98 -10.41
CA ALA A 658 27.81 -43.85 -9.29
C ALA A 658 28.98 -44.67 -8.72
N LEU A 659 30.11 -44.78 -9.43
CA LEU A 659 31.35 -45.33 -8.85
C LEU A 659 32.19 -44.26 -8.15
N PHE A 660 32.16 -43.01 -8.65
CA PHE A 660 32.91 -41.91 -8.06
C PHE A 660 32.27 -41.39 -6.77
N SER A 661 30.94 -41.22 -6.73
CA SER A 661 30.18 -40.79 -5.54
C SER A 661 30.46 -41.66 -4.32
N ARG A 662 30.33 -42.99 -4.46
CA ARG A 662 30.62 -43.96 -3.39
C ARG A 662 32.08 -43.94 -2.90
N MET A 663 33.01 -43.37 -3.66
CA MET A 663 34.40 -43.18 -3.22
C MET A 663 34.65 -41.79 -2.60
N THR A 664 33.92 -40.75 -3.00
CA THR A 664 34.04 -39.41 -2.39
C THR A 664 33.30 -39.33 -1.05
N SER A 665 32.18 -40.03 -0.88
CA SER A 665 31.40 -40.05 0.37
C SER A 665 32.17 -40.65 1.56
N GLU A 666 32.89 -41.76 1.35
CA GLU A 666 33.70 -42.41 2.41
C GLU A 666 34.97 -41.62 2.78
N LYS A 667 35.35 -40.59 2.02
CA LYS A 667 36.57 -39.77 2.25
C LYS A 667 36.45 -38.82 3.46
N THR A 668 35.38 -38.94 4.25
CA THR A 668 34.95 -37.98 5.27
C THR A 668 34.92 -38.51 6.72
N GLU A 669 35.30 -39.77 6.96
CA GLU A 669 35.40 -40.40 8.31
C GLU A 669 36.80 -40.27 8.98
#